data_AF-A0A9X2HFD3-F1
#
_entry.id   AF-A0A9X2HFD3-F1
#
_cell.length_a   1.000
_cell.length_b   1.000
_cell.length_c   1.000
_cell.angle_alpha   90.00
_cell.angle_beta   90.00
_cell.angle_gamma   90.00
#
_symmetry.space_group_name_H-M   'P 1'
#
loop_
_entity.id
_entity.type
_entity.pdbx_description
1 polymer ?
#
loop_
_entity_poly.entity_id
_entity_poly.type
_entity_poly.pdbx_seq_one_letter_code
_entity_poly.pdbx_strand_id
1 'polypeptide(L)'
;MITPSHSHPIRIALTGAGGGFGRTLLAQLRYVPAQEPAVLIDPDLEATAALLADLGYPAERVVRAGADVAENSRAIGEGRILLAADAAALDLSSLDVLVEATGVVPVGVAYARAAMAAGAHVVMVSKEVETVAGVDLARRAEAAGVSYLPGDGDQPANLLRLLDWVEYVGLEVVACGKSGEYDLVFDPEAGTVRQLDAEVPAPGLAGLLSLGEDARATLAARAEAVKDLKRAAAADSCEMTVVSQYSGYTADVESLHYPVVRPDELADVYAEEADGGLVRTPGAVDVFSMLRLPEEASFAGGVFAVVRTHDAPTWELLRQKGHVVSRDGRYACLYWPYHAMGVETPLTIAAAVEGRPGRRARRDAPGRPRDPRPGGRDRADGRRAPPRDRRPRHRDAARHRGAARRRRLLHPRGHRAEPRRRRRRADPRGRRRRARRRRPGGLRERLRARRRRGPPAGGPRRRGPGERAMIAAEARERLRILDAHHHFWDLEGEGRWPWIQDEYDEGFFLGDYHAMRRTFMPAQYREATAGWNVVGTVHCEAERSRDEQVEESRWLTDLHREDPRFPLAAVGHVYFTQPDLREVLAGHAEHPLVRGIRSKPVIAAGPGERAEGPGTMRDPRWVEGLHALAEHGFSWDLRVPYYHLAEAAAHVREIPETTVVVNHCGLPLDRGPEGMDLWRAGMEELAALPNTVVKVSELGLPGNRWDRASNERVVRETVAAFGHSRCLFASNLPVATLTAPTFDEVVDTVLAGLGDATPEQLDEVFHGTAARVYRVELPAPDGRPAARG
;
A
#
# COMPACT_ATOMS: atom_id res chain seq x y z
N MET A 1 22.60 17.52 -16.78
CA MET A 1 23.57 16.61 -16.14
C MET A 1 23.37 16.73 -14.65
N ILE A 2 22.85 15.66 -14.02
CA ILE A 2 22.73 15.57 -12.57
C ILE A 2 24.15 15.40 -12.05
N THR A 3 24.65 16.38 -11.30
CA THR A 3 25.90 16.25 -10.54
C THR A 3 25.72 15.16 -9.49
N PRO A 4 26.63 14.17 -9.38
CA PRO A 4 26.57 13.16 -8.33
C PRO A 4 26.58 13.83 -6.95
N SER A 5 25.76 13.35 -6.02
CA SER A 5 25.81 13.71 -4.60
C SER A 5 26.99 13.07 -3.86
N HIS A 6 27.66 12.10 -4.48
CA HIS A 6 28.71 11.27 -3.89
C HIS A 6 30.10 11.62 -4.43
N SER A 7 31.12 11.44 -3.57
CA SER A 7 32.53 11.62 -3.93
C SER A 7 33.09 10.50 -4.81
N HIS A 8 32.34 9.41 -5.00
CA HIS A 8 32.65 8.29 -5.88
C HIS A 8 31.39 7.82 -6.65
N PRO A 9 31.52 7.12 -7.79
CA PRO A 9 30.39 6.42 -8.41
C PRO A 9 29.80 5.36 -7.48
N ILE A 10 28.51 5.08 -7.62
CA ILE A 10 27.82 3.99 -6.91
C ILE A 10 28.36 2.66 -7.45
N ARG A 11 28.89 1.81 -6.57
CA ARG A 11 29.46 0.51 -6.88
C ARG A 11 28.41 -0.59 -6.80
N ILE A 12 28.20 -1.25 -7.94
CA ILE A 12 27.15 -2.25 -8.11
C ILE A 12 27.77 -3.65 -8.10
N ALA A 13 27.22 -4.54 -7.28
CA ALA A 13 27.26 -5.97 -7.54
C ALA A 13 26.05 -6.40 -8.37
N LEU A 14 26.27 -7.19 -9.41
CA LEU A 14 25.21 -7.76 -10.24
C LEU A 14 25.33 -9.26 -10.26
N THR A 15 24.26 -9.96 -9.89
CA THR A 15 24.16 -11.42 -10.03
C THR A 15 23.43 -11.78 -11.32
N GLY A 16 23.68 -12.97 -11.87
CA GLY A 16 23.12 -13.36 -13.17
C GLY A 16 23.61 -12.46 -14.32
N ALA A 17 24.85 -11.97 -14.20
CA ALA A 17 25.39 -10.92 -15.04
C ALA A 17 25.48 -11.30 -16.52
N GLY A 18 25.61 -12.59 -16.84
CA GLY A 18 25.64 -13.11 -18.21
C GLY A 18 24.28 -13.17 -18.90
N GLY A 19 23.17 -12.97 -18.17
CA GLY A 19 21.82 -13.06 -18.69
C GLY A 19 21.37 -11.86 -19.55
N GLY A 20 20.18 -11.97 -20.16
CA GLY A 20 19.60 -10.91 -21.00
C GLY A 20 19.39 -9.59 -20.25
N PHE A 21 18.87 -9.66 -19.01
CA PHE A 21 18.73 -8.50 -18.14
C PHE A 21 20.10 -7.87 -17.83
N GLY A 22 21.07 -8.69 -17.40
CA GLY A 22 22.43 -8.26 -17.09
C GLY A 22 23.12 -7.57 -18.26
N ARG A 23 22.99 -8.11 -19.48
CA ARG A 23 23.46 -7.46 -20.71
C ARG A 23 22.90 -6.05 -20.88
N THR A 24 21.58 -5.87 -20.72
CA THR A 24 20.95 -4.55 -20.91
C THR A 24 21.37 -3.52 -19.85
N LEU A 25 21.51 -3.93 -18.58
CA LEU A 25 22.01 -3.07 -17.52
C LEU A 25 23.48 -2.68 -17.75
N LEU A 26 24.34 -3.65 -18.03
CA LEU A 26 25.76 -3.40 -18.28
C LEU A 26 25.96 -2.50 -19.51
N ALA A 27 25.19 -2.71 -20.58
CA ALA A 27 25.20 -1.81 -21.74
C ALA A 27 24.88 -0.36 -21.34
N GLN A 28 23.87 -0.17 -20.46
CA GLN A 28 23.41 1.15 -20.04
C GLN A 28 24.37 1.84 -19.07
N LEU A 29 25.00 1.11 -18.15
CA LEU A 29 25.92 1.68 -17.15
C LEU A 29 27.11 2.41 -17.79
N ARG A 30 27.51 2.04 -19.01
CA ARG A 30 28.54 2.76 -19.80
C ARG A 30 28.18 4.23 -20.08
N TYR A 31 26.88 4.56 -20.02
CA TYR A 31 26.35 5.89 -20.27
C TYR A 31 25.86 6.59 -18.98
N VAL A 32 26.00 5.95 -17.82
CA VAL A 32 25.61 6.48 -16.50
C VAL A 32 26.84 6.56 -15.60
N PRO A 33 27.74 7.55 -15.79
CA PRO A 33 29.05 7.59 -15.12
C PRO A 33 29.00 7.77 -13.59
N ALA A 34 27.82 8.05 -13.03
CA ALA A 34 27.60 8.09 -11.59
C ALA A 34 27.44 6.69 -10.96
N GLN A 35 27.40 5.64 -11.78
CA GLN A 35 27.22 4.25 -11.37
C GLN A 35 28.21 3.36 -12.12
N GLU A 36 28.79 2.38 -11.46
CA GLU A 36 29.72 1.45 -12.10
C GLU A 36 29.52 0.00 -11.62
N PRO A 37 29.65 -0.98 -12.53
CA PRO A 37 29.74 -2.38 -12.11
C PRO A 37 31.08 -2.60 -11.42
N ALA A 38 31.05 -3.02 -10.16
CA ALA A 38 32.24 -3.37 -9.39
C ALA A 38 32.45 -4.89 -9.34
N VAL A 39 31.35 -5.65 -9.23
CA VAL A 39 31.37 -7.10 -9.09
C VAL A 39 30.27 -7.71 -9.96
N LEU A 40 30.62 -8.71 -10.77
CA LEU A 40 29.69 -9.49 -11.56
C LEU A 40 29.75 -10.96 -11.11
N ILE A 41 28.62 -11.47 -10.64
CA ILE A 41 28.49 -12.81 -10.08
C ILE A 41 27.72 -13.67 -11.07
N ASP A 42 28.39 -14.65 -11.66
CA ASP A 42 27.82 -15.57 -12.64
C ASP A 42 28.61 -16.89 -12.69
N PRO A 43 27.96 -18.08 -12.75
CA PRO A 43 28.68 -19.34 -12.86
C PRO A 43 29.47 -19.47 -14.17
N ASP A 44 29.08 -18.78 -15.25
CA ASP A 44 29.80 -18.78 -16.53
C ASP A 44 30.63 -17.48 -16.70
N LEU A 45 31.83 -17.52 -16.11
CA LEU A 45 32.77 -16.40 -16.15
C LEU A 45 33.35 -16.15 -17.55
N GLU A 46 33.40 -17.16 -18.43
CA GLU A 46 33.87 -16.96 -19.80
C GLU A 46 32.83 -16.21 -20.63
N ALA A 47 31.56 -16.64 -20.54
CA ALA A 47 30.46 -15.94 -21.20
C ALA A 47 30.31 -14.50 -20.68
N THR A 48 30.43 -14.30 -19.36
CA THR A 48 30.36 -12.96 -18.76
C THR A 48 31.53 -12.06 -19.21
N ALA A 49 32.75 -12.60 -19.31
CA ALA A 49 33.89 -11.85 -19.84
C ALA A 49 33.71 -11.51 -21.33
N ALA A 50 33.23 -12.45 -22.14
CA ALA A 50 32.93 -12.23 -23.55
C ALA A 50 31.83 -11.17 -23.75
N LEU A 51 30.80 -11.19 -22.90
CA LEU A 51 29.74 -10.17 -22.88
C LEU A 51 30.33 -8.79 -22.60
N LEU A 52 31.19 -8.63 -21.60
CA LEU A 52 31.83 -7.35 -21.30
C LEU A 52 32.70 -6.84 -22.48
N ALA A 53 33.44 -7.74 -23.12
CA ALA A 53 34.24 -7.39 -24.29
C ALA A 53 33.36 -6.91 -25.47
N ASP A 54 32.26 -7.62 -25.76
CA ASP A 54 31.27 -7.23 -26.77
C ASP A 54 30.62 -5.86 -26.47
N LEU A 55 30.32 -5.61 -25.20
CA LEU A 55 29.79 -4.32 -24.74
C LEU A 55 30.85 -3.21 -24.74
N GLY A 56 32.13 -3.52 -24.98
CA GLY A 56 33.22 -2.55 -25.07
C GLY A 56 33.74 -2.07 -23.72
N TYR A 57 33.72 -2.92 -22.69
CA TYR A 57 34.46 -2.70 -21.46
C TYR A 57 35.96 -3.01 -21.68
N PRO A 58 36.89 -2.19 -21.15
CA PRO A 58 38.33 -2.43 -21.33
C PRO A 58 38.78 -3.72 -20.65
N ALA A 59 39.49 -4.58 -21.37
CA ALA A 59 39.92 -5.89 -20.87
C ALA A 59 40.83 -5.77 -19.64
N GLU A 60 41.65 -4.74 -19.56
CA GLU A 60 42.55 -4.45 -18.43
C GLU A 60 41.80 -4.06 -17.14
N ARG A 61 40.53 -3.66 -17.25
CA ARG A 61 39.68 -3.40 -16.08
C ARG A 61 38.99 -4.67 -15.58
N VAL A 62 38.91 -5.74 -16.35
CA VAL A 62 38.18 -6.96 -16.00
C VAL A 62 39.14 -7.98 -15.40
N VAL A 63 38.87 -8.42 -14.16
CA VAL A 63 39.71 -9.40 -13.45
C VAL A 63 38.85 -10.50 -12.85
N ARG A 64 39.41 -11.71 -12.75
CA ARG A 64 38.73 -12.82 -12.08
C ARG A 64 39.02 -12.81 -10.59
N ALA A 65 38.03 -13.12 -9.79
CA ALA A 65 38.17 -13.26 -8.36
C ALA A 65 39.16 -14.40 -8.03
N GLY A 66 40.15 -14.08 -7.20
CA GLY A 66 41.02 -15.05 -6.55
C GLY A 66 40.41 -15.56 -5.25
N ALA A 67 41.13 -16.46 -4.56
CA ALA A 67 40.71 -16.97 -3.25
C ALA A 67 40.89 -15.94 -2.11
N ASP A 68 41.72 -14.91 -2.30
CA ASP A 68 42.00 -13.90 -1.28
C ASP A 68 41.02 -12.72 -1.38
N VAL A 69 40.17 -12.59 -0.36
CA VAL A 69 39.20 -11.50 -0.22
C VAL A 69 39.87 -10.12 -0.23
N ALA A 70 41.06 -9.98 0.38
CA ALA A 70 41.76 -8.70 0.46
C ALA A 70 42.34 -8.27 -0.90
N GLU A 71 42.77 -9.23 -1.72
CA GLU A 71 43.20 -8.96 -3.10
C GLU A 71 42.02 -8.53 -3.97
N ASN A 72 40.90 -9.24 -3.88
CA ASN A 72 39.66 -8.92 -4.57
C ASN A 72 39.14 -7.50 -4.19
N SER A 73 39.16 -7.17 -2.90
CA SER A 73 38.74 -5.84 -2.39
C SER A 73 39.65 -4.72 -2.90
N ARG A 74 40.96 -4.96 -2.99
CA ARG A 74 41.91 -4.01 -3.56
C ARG A 74 41.63 -3.76 -5.04
N ALA A 75 41.34 -4.81 -5.81
CA ALA A 75 40.99 -4.68 -7.23
C ALA A 75 39.74 -3.81 -7.43
N ILE A 76 38.70 -3.99 -6.60
CA ILE A 76 37.50 -3.15 -6.61
C ILE A 76 37.85 -1.69 -6.28
N GLY A 77 38.67 -1.45 -5.24
CA GLY A 77 39.13 -0.11 -4.87
C GLY A 77 39.94 0.61 -5.95
N GLU A 78 40.63 -0.14 -6.80
CA GLU A 78 41.37 0.35 -7.98
C GLU A 78 40.46 0.58 -9.21
N GLY A 79 39.14 0.40 -9.09
CA GLY A 79 38.16 0.59 -10.16
C GLY A 79 38.14 -0.54 -11.20
N ARG A 80 38.61 -1.74 -10.84
CA ARG A 80 38.46 -2.94 -11.67
C ARG A 80 37.08 -3.57 -11.46
N ILE A 81 36.63 -4.29 -12.48
CA ILE A 81 35.41 -5.09 -12.50
C ILE A 81 35.81 -6.53 -12.18
N LEU A 82 35.33 -7.03 -11.05
CA LEU A 82 35.63 -8.36 -10.57
C LEU A 82 34.59 -9.36 -11.08
N LEU A 83 35.03 -10.44 -11.73
CA LEU A 83 34.19 -11.57 -12.13
C LEU A 83 34.31 -12.69 -11.10
N ALA A 84 33.20 -13.13 -10.53
CA ALA A 84 33.17 -14.16 -9.50
C ALA A 84 32.09 -15.22 -9.78
N ALA A 85 32.40 -16.49 -9.51
CA ALA A 85 31.43 -17.57 -9.69
C ALA A 85 30.36 -17.59 -8.59
N ASP A 86 30.72 -17.10 -7.40
CA ASP A 86 29.87 -16.97 -6.22
C ASP A 86 30.34 -15.81 -5.33
N ALA A 87 29.70 -15.64 -4.16
CA ALA A 87 30.03 -14.57 -3.21
C ALA A 87 31.04 -14.95 -2.12
N ALA A 88 31.58 -16.18 -2.09
CA ALA A 88 32.37 -16.68 -0.96
C ALA A 88 33.68 -15.90 -0.74
N ALA A 89 34.28 -15.39 -1.82
CA ALA A 89 35.54 -14.63 -1.79
C ALA A 89 35.36 -13.12 -1.97
N LEU A 90 34.15 -12.59 -1.72
CA LEU A 90 33.81 -11.18 -1.94
C LEU A 90 33.64 -10.42 -0.61
N ASP A 91 34.21 -9.21 -0.55
CA ASP A 91 33.88 -8.25 0.50
C ASP A 91 32.68 -7.41 0.06
N LEU A 92 31.49 -7.84 0.48
CA LEU A 92 30.26 -7.14 0.14
C LEU A 92 30.12 -5.78 0.85
N SER A 93 30.90 -5.49 1.88
CA SER A 93 30.88 -4.19 2.57
C SER A 93 31.51 -3.06 1.76
N SER A 94 32.25 -3.41 0.70
CA SER A 94 32.88 -2.47 -0.23
C SER A 94 31.94 -1.97 -1.34
N LEU A 95 30.70 -2.49 -1.37
CA LEU A 95 29.69 -2.24 -2.40
C LEU A 95 28.56 -1.37 -1.85
N ASP A 96 27.98 -0.54 -2.71
CA ASP A 96 26.83 0.29 -2.33
C ASP A 96 25.52 -0.47 -2.51
N VAL A 97 25.41 -1.28 -3.57
CA VAL A 97 24.15 -1.97 -3.92
C VAL A 97 24.40 -3.32 -4.59
N LEU A 98 23.54 -4.29 -4.24
CA LEU A 98 23.37 -5.55 -4.97
C LEU A 98 22.14 -5.44 -5.89
N VAL A 99 22.33 -5.67 -7.18
CA VAL A 99 21.25 -5.96 -8.13
C VAL A 99 21.13 -7.48 -8.23
N GLU A 100 20.04 -8.02 -7.69
CA GLU A 100 19.78 -9.45 -7.66
C GLU A 100 18.94 -9.87 -8.88
N ALA A 101 19.54 -10.62 -9.81
CA ALA A 101 18.93 -11.02 -11.09
C ALA A 101 19.27 -12.48 -11.47
N THR A 102 19.48 -13.37 -10.49
CA THR A 102 19.76 -14.78 -10.77
C THR A 102 18.56 -15.57 -11.28
N GLY A 103 17.34 -15.19 -10.87
CA GLY A 103 16.13 -16.02 -11.03
C GLY A 103 16.15 -17.32 -10.21
N VAL A 104 17.13 -17.53 -9.32
CA VAL A 104 17.30 -18.77 -8.56
C VAL A 104 17.05 -18.51 -7.08
N VAL A 105 15.86 -18.93 -6.58
CA VAL A 105 15.37 -18.55 -5.25
C VAL A 105 16.37 -18.77 -4.10
N PRO A 106 16.93 -19.97 -3.88
CA PRO A 106 17.84 -20.17 -2.73
C PRO A 106 19.11 -19.31 -2.80
N VAL A 107 19.60 -19.09 -4.02
CA VAL A 107 20.84 -18.34 -4.29
C VAL A 107 20.59 -16.84 -4.14
N GLY A 108 19.54 -16.31 -4.76
CA GLY A 108 19.15 -14.90 -4.65
C GLY A 108 18.85 -14.49 -3.20
N VAL A 109 18.15 -15.33 -2.43
CA VAL A 109 17.91 -15.10 -0.99
C VAL A 109 19.22 -15.02 -0.21
N ALA A 110 20.17 -15.93 -0.48
CA ALA A 110 21.46 -15.94 0.19
C ALA A 110 22.27 -14.68 -0.12
N TYR A 111 22.33 -14.27 -1.39
CA TYR A 111 23.03 -13.05 -1.80
C TYR A 111 22.39 -11.79 -1.22
N ALA A 112 21.07 -11.65 -1.29
CA ALA A 112 20.38 -10.50 -0.70
C ALA A 112 20.64 -10.39 0.81
N ARG A 113 20.56 -11.50 1.55
CA ARG A 113 20.87 -11.51 2.99
C ARG A 113 22.31 -11.12 3.29
N ALA A 114 23.26 -11.67 2.53
CA ALA A 114 24.68 -11.36 2.71
C ALA A 114 24.99 -9.88 2.41
N ALA A 115 24.41 -9.33 1.34
CA ALA A 115 24.56 -7.92 0.98
C ALA A 115 24.01 -6.99 2.07
N MET A 116 22.78 -7.23 2.53
CA MET A 116 22.17 -6.41 3.60
C MET A 116 22.93 -6.50 4.92
N ALA A 117 23.41 -7.70 5.29
CA ALA A 117 24.23 -7.87 6.49
C ALA A 117 25.57 -7.11 6.41
N ALA A 118 26.08 -6.88 5.20
CA ALA A 118 27.27 -6.09 4.94
C ALA A 118 26.99 -4.58 4.77
N GLY A 119 25.73 -4.14 4.86
CA GLY A 119 25.32 -2.74 4.72
C GLY A 119 25.03 -2.28 3.28
N ALA A 120 25.04 -3.18 2.31
CA ALA A 120 24.70 -2.85 0.92
C ALA A 120 23.17 -2.85 0.72
N HIS A 121 22.69 -1.89 -0.08
CA HIS A 121 21.29 -1.84 -0.53
C HIS A 121 21.00 -3.01 -1.48
N VAL A 122 19.72 -3.35 -1.68
CA VAL A 122 19.30 -4.41 -2.61
C VAL A 122 18.27 -3.86 -3.59
N VAL A 123 18.52 -4.08 -4.88
CA VAL A 123 17.56 -3.93 -5.96
C VAL A 123 17.21 -5.33 -6.44
N MET A 124 15.98 -5.76 -6.16
CA MET A 124 15.50 -7.10 -6.48
C MET A 124 14.85 -7.11 -7.87
N VAL A 125 15.47 -7.81 -8.81
CA VAL A 125 14.96 -8.00 -10.17
C VAL A 125 14.34 -9.38 -10.32
N SER A 126 14.86 -10.39 -9.63
CA SER A 126 14.30 -11.75 -9.69
C SER A 126 12.91 -11.80 -9.05
N LYS A 127 11.87 -11.71 -9.88
CA LYS A 127 10.47 -11.90 -9.50
C LYS A 127 10.21 -13.20 -8.75
N GLU A 128 10.94 -14.27 -9.05
CA GLU A 128 10.84 -15.56 -8.35
C GLU A 128 11.31 -15.45 -6.89
N VAL A 129 12.44 -14.75 -6.66
CA VAL A 129 12.99 -14.51 -5.32
C VAL A 129 12.03 -13.62 -4.54
N GLU A 130 11.55 -12.54 -5.17
CA GLU A 130 10.62 -11.59 -4.57
C GLU A 130 9.30 -12.26 -4.16
N THR A 131 8.74 -13.08 -5.05
CA THR A 131 7.49 -13.82 -4.80
C THR A 131 7.59 -14.72 -3.56
N VAL A 132 8.71 -15.43 -3.39
CA VAL A 132 8.88 -16.41 -2.32
C VAL A 132 9.35 -15.79 -1.01
N ALA A 133 10.27 -14.83 -1.07
CA ALA A 133 11.03 -14.35 0.08
C ALA A 133 11.03 -12.82 0.25
N GLY A 134 10.41 -12.06 -0.66
CA GLY A 134 10.44 -10.59 -0.67
C GLY A 134 9.99 -9.97 0.64
N VAL A 135 8.94 -10.50 1.27
CA VAL A 135 8.46 -10.01 2.59
C VAL A 135 9.50 -10.19 3.70
N ASP A 136 10.16 -11.35 3.78
CA ASP A 136 11.24 -11.58 4.78
C ASP A 136 12.47 -10.72 4.46
N LEU A 137 12.85 -10.61 3.18
CA LEU A 137 13.99 -9.83 2.75
C LEU A 137 13.77 -8.33 3.01
N ALA A 138 12.58 -7.79 2.76
CA ALA A 138 12.22 -6.41 3.07
C ALA A 138 12.32 -6.11 4.57
N ARG A 139 11.84 -7.00 5.44
CA ARG A 139 11.98 -6.86 6.90
C ARG A 139 13.44 -6.85 7.34
N ARG A 140 14.27 -7.69 6.72
CA ARG A 140 15.71 -7.75 7.01
C ARG A 140 16.43 -6.49 6.55
N ALA A 141 16.06 -5.95 5.39
CA ALA A 141 16.61 -4.69 4.89
C ALA A 141 16.33 -3.55 5.86
N GLU A 142 15.08 -3.48 6.35
CA GLU A 142 14.67 -2.50 7.35
C GLU A 142 15.45 -2.65 8.65
N ALA A 143 15.59 -3.87 9.18
CA ALA A 143 16.38 -4.14 10.38
C ALA A 143 17.87 -3.79 10.20
N ALA A 144 18.41 -3.91 8.99
CA ALA A 144 19.78 -3.53 8.65
C ALA A 144 19.94 -2.04 8.30
N GLY A 145 18.85 -1.26 8.24
CA GLY A 145 18.90 0.15 7.86
C GLY A 145 19.24 0.41 6.39
N VAL A 146 19.02 -0.58 5.52
CA VAL A 146 19.31 -0.49 4.07
C VAL A 146 18.02 -0.49 3.24
N SER A 147 18.15 -0.12 1.97
CA SER A 147 17.04 -0.06 1.02
C SER A 147 16.84 -1.41 0.34
N TYR A 148 15.59 -1.80 0.15
CA TYR A 148 15.19 -2.97 -0.62
C TYR A 148 14.07 -2.55 -1.57
N LEU A 149 14.33 -2.56 -2.87
CA LEU A 149 13.40 -2.04 -3.88
C LEU A 149 13.29 -3.01 -5.07
N PRO A 150 12.10 -3.14 -5.69
CA PRO A 150 11.96 -3.85 -6.96
C PRO A 150 12.67 -3.05 -8.07
N GLY A 151 13.40 -3.73 -8.95
CA GLY A 151 14.19 -3.10 -10.00
C GLY A 151 13.35 -2.60 -11.18
N ASP A 152 13.47 -1.30 -11.50
CA ASP A 152 12.82 -0.70 -12.66
C ASP A 152 13.25 -1.39 -13.95
N GLY A 153 12.31 -1.48 -14.88
CA GLY A 153 12.50 -2.07 -16.20
C GLY A 153 11.96 -3.49 -16.35
N ASP A 154 11.61 -4.18 -15.26
CA ASP A 154 10.69 -5.33 -15.33
C ASP A 154 9.25 -4.85 -15.11
N GLN A 155 8.28 -5.62 -15.63
CA GLN A 155 6.86 -5.25 -15.60
C GLN A 155 6.30 -4.97 -14.20
N PRO A 156 6.63 -5.73 -13.14
CA PRO A 156 6.15 -5.42 -11.79
C PRO A 156 6.53 -4.02 -11.33
N ALA A 157 7.82 -3.66 -11.42
CA ALA A 157 8.30 -2.36 -10.97
C ALA A 157 7.69 -1.22 -11.78
N ASN A 158 7.61 -1.38 -13.10
CA ASN A 158 6.99 -0.39 -13.98
C ASN A 158 5.49 -0.21 -13.69
N LEU A 159 4.76 -1.31 -13.41
CA LEU A 159 3.36 -1.22 -13.01
C LEU A 159 3.21 -0.50 -11.67
N LEU A 160 4.04 -0.82 -10.67
CA LEU A 160 4.01 -0.14 -9.38
C LEU A 160 4.25 1.37 -9.49
N ARG A 161 5.14 1.79 -10.40
CA ARG A 161 5.35 3.22 -10.69
C ARG A 161 4.17 3.88 -11.39
N LEU A 162 3.51 3.17 -12.31
CA LEU A 162 2.29 3.66 -12.93
C LEU A 162 1.20 3.85 -11.86
N LEU A 163 1.04 2.87 -10.97
CA LEU A 163 0.08 2.92 -9.86
C LEU A 163 0.38 4.07 -8.90
N ASP A 164 1.65 4.28 -8.52
CA ASP A 164 2.06 5.42 -7.68
C ASP A 164 1.59 6.75 -8.29
N TRP A 165 1.74 6.92 -9.61
CA TRP A 165 1.27 8.13 -10.29
C TRP A 165 -0.26 8.22 -10.30
N VAL A 166 -0.95 7.14 -10.66
CA VAL A 166 -2.42 7.08 -10.73
C VAL A 166 -3.07 7.40 -9.37
N GLU A 167 -2.60 6.74 -8.31
CA GLU A 167 -3.10 6.91 -6.95
C GLU A 167 -2.76 8.32 -6.42
N TYR A 168 -1.56 8.83 -6.70
CA TYR A 168 -1.14 10.17 -6.27
C TYR A 168 -2.01 11.29 -6.86
N VAL A 169 -2.50 11.13 -8.09
CA VAL A 169 -3.41 12.11 -8.71
C VAL A 169 -4.88 11.87 -8.35
N GLY A 170 -5.16 10.91 -7.46
CA GLY A 170 -6.49 10.66 -6.89
C GLY A 170 -7.44 9.88 -7.81
N LEU A 171 -6.91 9.08 -8.74
CA LEU A 171 -7.73 8.22 -9.60
C LEU A 171 -7.93 6.85 -8.94
N GLU A 172 -9.19 6.43 -8.84
CA GLU A 172 -9.58 5.13 -8.28
C GLU A 172 -9.23 4.00 -9.25
N VAL A 173 -8.38 3.05 -8.83
CA VAL A 173 -7.98 1.88 -9.62
C VAL A 173 -9.03 0.79 -9.53
N VAL A 174 -9.54 0.35 -10.68
CA VAL A 174 -10.52 -0.74 -10.82
C VAL A 174 -9.80 -2.05 -11.11
N ALA A 175 -8.84 -2.03 -12.04
CA ALA A 175 -7.98 -3.15 -12.34
C ALA A 175 -6.61 -2.66 -12.80
N CYS A 176 -5.60 -3.51 -12.68
CA CYS A 176 -4.27 -3.23 -13.16
C CYS A 176 -3.57 -4.51 -13.57
N GLY A 177 -2.51 -4.40 -14.36
CA GLY A 177 -1.86 -5.61 -14.84
C GLY A 177 -0.85 -5.38 -15.93
N LYS A 178 -0.51 -6.48 -16.60
CA LYS A 178 0.40 -6.51 -17.75
C LYS A 178 -0.23 -7.15 -18.97
N SER A 179 0.39 -6.97 -20.14
CA SER A 179 0.22 -7.98 -21.18
C SER A 179 1.17 -9.14 -20.93
N GLY A 180 0.83 -10.32 -21.42
CA GLY A 180 1.79 -11.42 -21.51
C GLY A 180 3.04 -11.03 -22.31
N GLU A 181 4.07 -11.87 -22.21
CA GLU A 181 5.40 -11.68 -22.83
C GLU A 181 5.36 -11.55 -24.35
N TYR A 182 4.35 -12.14 -25.01
CA TYR A 182 4.30 -12.25 -26.46
C TYR A 182 2.91 -11.92 -26.99
N ASP A 183 2.88 -11.07 -28.01
CA ASP A 183 1.65 -10.74 -28.72
C ASP A 183 1.11 -11.92 -29.54
N LEU A 184 -0.20 -11.92 -29.74
CA LEU A 184 -0.93 -12.69 -30.72
C LEU A 184 -1.09 -11.84 -31.98
N VAL A 185 -0.20 -12.03 -32.96
CA VAL A 185 -0.19 -11.25 -34.20
C VAL A 185 -1.10 -11.93 -35.22
N PHE A 186 -2.29 -11.37 -35.44
CA PHE A 186 -3.27 -11.91 -36.39
C PHE A 186 -3.06 -11.33 -37.78
N ASP A 187 -2.89 -12.19 -38.78
CA ASP A 187 -2.90 -11.84 -40.20
C ASP A 187 -4.31 -12.11 -40.78
N PRO A 188 -5.10 -11.06 -41.10
CA PRO A 188 -6.45 -11.24 -41.64
C PRO A 188 -6.49 -11.83 -43.05
N GLU A 189 -5.43 -11.66 -43.85
CA GLU A 189 -5.38 -12.18 -45.22
C GLU A 189 -5.08 -13.69 -45.21
N ALA A 190 -4.14 -14.11 -44.37
CA ALA A 190 -3.82 -15.52 -44.18
C ALA A 190 -4.83 -16.25 -43.30
N GLY A 191 -5.53 -15.52 -42.41
CA GLY A 191 -6.41 -16.10 -41.40
C GLY A 191 -5.64 -16.88 -40.33
N THR A 192 -4.43 -16.44 -39.99
CA THR A 192 -3.54 -17.11 -39.03
C THR A 192 -3.12 -16.17 -37.90
N VAL A 193 -2.78 -16.72 -36.74
CA VAL A 193 -2.16 -15.99 -35.63
C VAL A 193 -0.77 -16.52 -35.41
N ARG A 194 0.20 -15.60 -35.35
CA ARG A 194 1.59 -15.90 -35.01
C ARG A 194 1.93 -15.42 -33.60
N GLN A 195 2.56 -16.29 -32.82
CA GLN A 195 3.16 -16.00 -31.52
C GLN A 195 4.56 -16.61 -31.51
N LEU A 196 5.60 -15.78 -31.45
CA LEU A 196 7.00 -16.21 -31.64
C LEU A 196 7.16 -17.00 -32.96
N ASP A 197 7.62 -18.25 -32.84
CA ASP A 197 7.85 -19.20 -33.93
C ASP A 197 6.63 -20.11 -34.21
N ALA A 198 5.57 -19.98 -33.41
CA ALA A 198 4.33 -20.75 -33.58
C ALA A 198 3.32 -19.96 -34.43
N GLU A 199 2.64 -20.66 -35.33
CA GLU A 199 1.57 -20.11 -36.15
C GLU A 199 0.38 -21.09 -36.16
N VAL A 200 -0.82 -20.58 -35.90
CA VAL A 200 -2.06 -21.38 -35.88
C VAL A 200 -3.12 -20.78 -36.79
N PRO A 201 -3.94 -21.61 -37.48
CA PRO A 201 -5.11 -21.12 -38.20
C PRO A 201 -6.16 -20.54 -37.24
N ALA A 202 -6.58 -19.31 -37.46
CA ALA A 202 -7.61 -18.63 -36.68
C ALA A 202 -8.52 -17.73 -37.55
N PRO A 203 -9.11 -18.23 -38.65
CA PRO A 203 -9.88 -17.41 -39.59
C PRO A 203 -11.11 -16.75 -38.95
N GLY A 204 -11.61 -17.30 -37.83
CA GLY A 204 -12.71 -16.72 -37.07
C GLY A 204 -12.40 -15.37 -36.42
N LEU A 205 -11.11 -15.03 -36.20
CA LEU A 205 -10.71 -13.77 -35.59
C LEU A 205 -10.98 -12.54 -36.47
N ALA A 206 -11.08 -12.70 -37.79
CA ALA A 206 -11.37 -11.58 -38.70
C ALA A 206 -12.69 -10.88 -38.35
N GLY A 207 -13.70 -11.64 -37.88
CA GLY A 207 -14.98 -11.10 -37.42
C GLY A 207 -15.00 -10.64 -35.96
N LEU A 208 -13.89 -10.82 -35.24
CA LEU A 208 -13.75 -10.56 -33.80
C LEU A 208 -12.66 -9.52 -33.51
N LEU A 209 -12.17 -8.78 -34.50
CA LEU A 209 -11.16 -7.73 -34.32
C LEU A 209 -11.65 -6.55 -33.48
N SER A 210 -12.95 -6.34 -33.35
CA SER A 210 -13.52 -5.34 -32.44
C SER A 210 -14.36 -6.04 -31.40
N LEU A 211 -14.37 -5.50 -30.18
CA LEU A 211 -15.23 -5.96 -29.10
C LEU A 211 -16.70 -5.84 -29.54
N GLY A 212 -17.49 -6.92 -29.46
CA GLY A 212 -18.92 -6.90 -29.78
C GLY A 212 -19.76 -6.15 -28.74
N GLU A 213 -21.09 -6.12 -28.91
CA GLU A 213 -22.00 -5.61 -27.87
C GLU A 213 -21.91 -6.47 -26.59
N ASP A 214 -21.82 -7.79 -26.75
CA ASP A 214 -21.47 -8.71 -25.67
C ASP A 214 -19.95 -8.91 -25.64
N ALA A 215 -19.30 -8.17 -24.73
CA ALA A 215 -17.86 -8.23 -24.52
C ALA A 215 -17.42 -9.66 -24.15
N ARG A 216 -18.11 -10.31 -23.20
CA ARG A 216 -17.73 -11.63 -22.69
C ARG A 216 -17.83 -12.71 -23.75
N ALA A 217 -18.88 -12.69 -24.58
CA ALA A 217 -18.99 -13.62 -25.71
C ALA A 217 -17.87 -13.42 -26.73
N THR A 218 -17.49 -12.17 -26.99
CA THR A 218 -16.36 -11.87 -27.88
C THR A 218 -15.05 -12.41 -27.33
N LEU A 219 -14.77 -12.19 -26.04
CA LEU A 219 -13.56 -12.68 -25.37
C LEU A 219 -13.49 -14.21 -25.37
N ALA A 220 -14.60 -14.89 -25.10
CA ALA A 220 -14.68 -16.35 -25.14
C ALA A 220 -14.40 -16.89 -26.56
N ALA A 221 -14.98 -16.27 -27.59
CA ALA A 221 -14.75 -16.67 -28.98
C ALA A 221 -13.29 -16.44 -29.42
N ARG A 222 -12.68 -15.33 -28.99
CA ARG A 222 -11.24 -15.07 -29.24
C ARG A 222 -10.35 -16.09 -28.54
N ALA A 223 -10.62 -16.39 -27.26
CA ALA A 223 -9.86 -17.37 -26.50
C ALA A 223 -9.90 -18.76 -27.14
N GLU A 224 -11.05 -19.18 -27.65
CA GLU A 224 -11.20 -20.44 -28.40
C GLU A 224 -10.39 -20.43 -29.71
N ALA A 225 -10.38 -19.30 -30.43
CA ALA A 225 -9.65 -19.18 -31.70
C ALA A 225 -8.13 -19.29 -31.56
N VAL A 226 -7.58 -19.03 -30.36
CA VAL A 226 -6.14 -19.10 -30.07
C VAL A 226 -5.79 -20.11 -28.98
N LYS A 227 -6.68 -21.07 -28.69
CA LYS A 227 -6.50 -22.04 -27.58
C LYS A 227 -5.23 -22.89 -27.68
N ASP A 228 -4.71 -23.07 -28.89
CA ASP A 228 -3.50 -23.85 -29.16
C ASP A 228 -2.21 -23.04 -28.95
N LEU A 229 -2.33 -21.74 -28.66
CA LEU A 229 -1.23 -20.85 -28.32
C LEU A 229 -1.11 -20.66 -26.81
N LYS A 230 0.11 -20.41 -26.34
CA LYS A 230 0.40 -20.25 -24.92
C LYS A 230 -0.02 -18.85 -24.47
N ARG A 231 -0.99 -18.78 -23.56
CA ARG A 231 -1.48 -17.50 -23.01
C ARG A 231 -1.03 -17.20 -21.58
N ALA A 232 -0.64 -18.23 -20.82
CA ALA A 232 -0.21 -18.09 -19.43
C ALA A 232 1.22 -18.60 -19.25
N ALA A 233 2.01 -17.90 -18.44
CA ALA A 233 3.34 -18.33 -18.00
C ALA A 233 3.47 -18.24 -16.48
N ALA A 234 4.32 -19.10 -15.89
CA ALA A 234 4.61 -19.04 -14.45
C ALA A 234 5.21 -17.69 -14.02
N ALA A 235 5.95 -17.03 -14.93
CA ALA A 235 6.48 -15.69 -14.71
C ALA A 235 5.36 -14.66 -14.46
N ASP A 236 4.25 -14.73 -15.20
CA ASP A 236 3.12 -13.82 -15.04
C ASP A 236 2.53 -13.89 -13.62
N SER A 237 2.38 -15.10 -13.08
CA SER A 237 1.93 -15.29 -11.69
C SER A 237 2.92 -14.73 -10.67
N CYS A 238 4.23 -14.90 -10.89
CA CYS A 238 5.25 -14.31 -10.01
C CYS A 238 5.15 -12.78 -10.04
N GLU A 239 5.10 -12.19 -11.23
CA GLU A 239 5.02 -10.75 -11.42
C GLU A 239 3.77 -10.13 -10.81
N MET A 240 2.59 -10.72 -11.05
CA MET A 240 1.35 -10.23 -10.46
C MET A 240 1.32 -10.46 -8.94
N THR A 241 2.02 -11.47 -8.42
CA THR A 241 2.20 -11.63 -6.97
C THR A 241 3.08 -10.52 -6.39
N VAL A 242 4.18 -10.15 -7.06
CA VAL A 242 4.99 -8.99 -6.66
C VAL A 242 4.14 -7.73 -6.67
N VAL A 243 3.35 -7.48 -7.72
CA VAL A 243 2.46 -6.31 -7.75
C VAL A 243 1.47 -6.33 -6.58
N SER A 244 0.83 -7.47 -6.35
CA SER A 244 -0.13 -7.67 -5.24
C SER A 244 0.51 -7.40 -3.87
N GLN A 245 1.73 -7.90 -3.65
CA GLN A 245 2.50 -7.66 -2.42
C GLN A 245 2.72 -6.17 -2.16
N TYR A 246 2.91 -5.34 -3.18
CA TYR A 246 3.20 -3.91 -3.00
C TYR A 246 1.96 -3.02 -3.08
N SER A 247 0.90 -3.44 -3.78
CA SER A 247 -0.33 -2.65 -3.93
C SER A 247 -1.43 -3.02 -2.95
N GLY A 248 -1.45 -4.27 -2.47
CA GLY A 248 -2.60 -4.83 -1.75
C GLY A 248 -3.77 -5.22 -2.67
N TYR A 249 -3.62 -5.02 -3.99
CA TYR A 249 -4.55 -5.53 -4.99
C TYR A 249 -4.40 -7.04 -5.14
N THR A 250 -5.46 -7.71 -5.58
CA THR A 250 -5.52 -9.18 -5.62
C THR A 250 -6.02 -9.68 -6.95
N ALA A 251 -5.67 -10.92 -7.30
CA ALA A 251 -6.21 -11.56 -8.49
C ALA A 251 -7.73 -11.74 -8.35
N ASP A 252 -8.49 -11.35 -9.39
CA ASP A 252 -9.95 -11.49 -9.38
C ASP A 252 -10.40 -12.96 -9.49
N VAL A 253 -9.56 -13.80 -10.09
CA VAL A 253 -9.65 -15.26 -10.10
C VAL A 253 -8.27 -15.88 -9.90
N GLU A 254 -8.20 -17.06 -9.28
CA GLU A 254 -6.93 -17.74 -8.97
C GLU A 254 -6.02 -17.92 -10.19
N SER A 255 -6.61 -18.17 -11.36
CA SER A 255 -5.87 -18.38 -12.60
C SER A 255 -5.42 -17.09 -13.29
N LEU A 256 -5.87 -15.92 -12.84
CA LEU A 256 -6.00 -14.71 -13.67
C LEU A 256 -6.92 -14.96 -14.90
N HIS A 257 -7.47 -13.90 -15.49
CA HIS A 257 -8.45 -14.04 -16.58
C HIS A 257 -7.81 -14.34 -17.94
N TYR A 258 -6.63 -13.78 -18.25
CA TYR A 258 -5.97 -13.94 -19.57
C TYR A 258 -6.86 -13.62 -20.78
N PRO A 259 -7.66 -12.52 -20.76
CA PRO A 259 -8.54 -12.22 -21.87
C PRO A 259 -7.71 -11.88 -23.12
N VAL A 260 -8.22 -12.27 -24.30
CA VAL A 260 -7.61 -11.93 -25.59
C VAL A 260 -8.19 -10.60 -26.05
N VAL A 261 -7.41 -9.54 -25.91
CA VAL A 261 -7.89 -8.15 -26.02
C VAL A 261 -6.96 -7.29 -26.85
N ARG A 262 -7.52 -6.20 -27.37
CA ARG A 262 -6.77 -5.12 -27.97
C ARG A 262 -6.67 -3.96 -26.98
N PRO A 263 -5.64 -3.08 -27.07
CA PRO A 263 -5.41 -2.05 -26.05
C PRO A 263 -6.54 -1.03 -25.94
N ASP A 264 -7.21 -0.75 -27.05
CA ASP A 264 -8.34 0.18 -27.11
C ASP A 264 -9.62 -0.34 -26.43
N GLU A 265 -9.63 -1.62 -26.03
CA GLU A 265 -10.76 -2.28 -25.39
C GLU A 265 -10.55 -2.48 -23.88
N LEU A 266 -9.35 -2.20 -23.36
CA LEU A 266 -8.98 -2.52 -21.97
C LEU A 266 -9.91 -1.86 -20.95
N ALA A 267 -10.37 -0.63 -21.20
CA ALA A 267 -11.29 0.08 -20.30
C ALA A 267 -12.68 -0.57 -20.25
N ASP A 268 -13.18 -1.15 -21.35
CA ASP A 268 -14.44 -1.88 -21.38
C ASP A 268 -14.29 -3.29 -20.76
N VAL A 269 -13.19 -3.99 -21.08
CA VAL A 269 -12.98 -5.38 -20.66
C VAL A 269 -12.73 -5.48 -19.16
N TYR A 270 -11.90 -4.59 -18.60
CA TYR A 270 -11.59 -4.57 -17.18
C TYR A 270 -12.48 -3.58 -16.39
N ALA A 271 -13.63 -3.20 -16.93
CA ALA A 271 -14.71 -2.61 -16.14
C ALA A 271 -15.29 -3.62 -15.15
N GLU A 272 -16.10 -3.14 -14.21
CA GLU A 272 -16.81 -4.00 -13.27
C GLU A 272 -17.87 -4.88 -13.94
N GLU A 273 -18.17 -6.05 -13.37
CA GLU A 273 -19.18 -6.98 -13.91
C GLU A 273 -20.56 -6.34 -14.05
N ALA A 274 -20.94 -5.48 -13.11
CA ALA A 274 -22.20 -4.74 -13.14
C ALA A 274 -22.34 -3.85 -14.40
N ASP A 275 -21.20 -3.53 -15.01
CA ASP A 275 -21.07 -2.64 -16.15
C ASP A 275 -20.71 -3.37 -17.45
N GLY A 276 -20.71 -4.70 -17.40
CA GLY A 276 -20.44 -5.56 -18.56
C GLY A 276 -18.98 -5.98 -18.73
N GLY A 277 -18.09 -5.55 -17.84
CA GLY A 277 -16.68 -5.96 -17.82
C GLY A 277 -16.45 -7.30 -17.10
N LEU A 278 -15.19 -7.61 -16.81
CA LEU A 278 -14.76 -8.85 -16.15
C LEU A 278 -14.60 -8.75 -14.63
N VAL A 279 -14.36 -7.56 -14.10
CA VAL A 279 -13.83 -7.36 -12.74
C VAL A 279 -14.95 -7.50 -11.70
N ARG A 280 -14.80 -8.39 -10.72
CA ARG A 280 -15.78 -8.55 -9.63
C ARG A 280 -15.52 -7.62 -8.48
N THR A 281 -14.26 -7.36 -8.18
CA THR A 281 -13.85 -6.52 -7.06
C THR A 281 -12.82 -5.50 -7.54
N PRO A 282 -13.05 -4.19 -7.34
CA PRO A 282 -12.06 -3.16 -7.65
C PRO A 282 -10.71 -3.44 -6.98
N GLY A 283 -9.62 -3.10 -7.66
CA GLY A 283 -8.27 -3.51 -7.27
C GLY A 283 -7.93 -4.92 -7.75
N ALA A 284 -8.42 -5.33 -8.93
CA ALA A 284 -8.06 -6.60 -9.54
C ALA A 284 -6.67 -6.54 -10.21
N VAL A 285 -5.78 -7.51 -9.95
CA VAL A 285 -4.58 -7.75 -10.76
C VAL A 285 -4.84 -8.81 -11.82
N ASP A 286 -4.38 -8.58 -13.05
CA ASP A 286 -4.60 -9.52 -14.14
C ASP A 286 -3.50 -9.46 -15.23
N VAL A 287 -3.52 -10.41 -16.16
CA VAL A 287 -2.66 -10.42 -17.34
C VAL A 287 -3.54 -10.60 -18.56
N PHE A 288 -3.34 -9.82 -19.62
CA PHE A 288 -4.06 -10.01 -20.88
C PHE A 288 -3.18 -10.55 -21.99
N SER A 289 -3.78 -11.26 -22.94
CA SER A 289 -3.12 -11.68 -24.18
C SER A 289 -3.37 -10.64 -25.27
N MET A 290 -2.32 -9.92 -25.67
CA MET A 290 -2.40 -8.83 -26.63
C MET A 290 -2.71 -9.37 -28.04
N LEU A 291 -3.91 -9.10 -28.55
CA LEU A 291 -4.27 -9.33 -29.95
C LEU A 291 -3.91 -8.08 -30.76
N ARG A 292 -3.19 -8.24 -31.86
CA ARG A 292 -2.88 -7.11 -32.75
C ARG A 292 -2.71 -7.52 -34.20
N LEU A 293 -2.82 -6.54 -35.09
CA LEU A 293 -2.42 -6.65 -36.49
C LEU A 293 -0.89 -6.46 -36.64
N PRO A 294 -0.28 -6.94 -37.74
CA PRO A 294 1.17 -6.85 -37.94
C PRO A 294 1.74 -5.44 -37.84
N GLU A 295 0.99 -4.45 -38.33
CA GLU A 295 1.34 -3.02 -38.37
C GLU A 295 1.10 -2.27 -37.05
N GLU A 296 0.41 -2.89 -36.11
CA GLU A 296 0.08 -2.28 -34.83
C GLU A 296 1.24 -2.39 -33.84
N ALA A 297 1.35 -1.39 -32.97
CA ALA A 297 2.34 -1.40 -31.91
C ALA A 297 2.15 -2.60 -30.99
N SER A 298 3.27 -3.21 -30.62
CA SER A 298 3.30 -4.26 -29.63
C SER A 298 2.93 -3.69 -28.25
N PHE A 299 2.26 -4.51 -27.44
CA PHE A 299 2.16 -4.26 -26.01
C PHE A 299 3.05 -5.24 -25.24
N ALA A 300 3.71 -6.20 -25.89
CA ALA A 300 4.57 -7.19 -25.22
C ALA A 300 5.54 -6.51 -24.25
N GLY A 301 5.41 -6.82 -22.97
CA GLY A 301 6.17 -6.17 -21.91
C GLY A 301 5.54 -4.91 -21.32
N GLY A 302 4.35 -4.52 -21.72
CA GLY A 302 3.65 -3.32 -21.23
C GLY A 302 2.83 -3.58 -19.97
N VAL A 303 2.39 -2.50 -19.35
CA VAL A 303 1.60 -2.48 -18.12
C VAL A 303 0.42 -1.51 -18.23
N PHE A 304 -0.67 -1.76 -17.51
CA PHE A 304 -1.88 -0.94 -17.56
C PHE A 304 -2.54 -0.78 -16.18
N ALA A 305 -3.35 0.28 -16.06
CA ALA A 305 -4.28 0.51 -14.98
C ALA A 305 -5.61 1.03 -15.57
N VAL A 306 -6.71 0.37 -15.26
CA VAL A 306 -8.07 0.83 -15.53
C VAL A 306 -8.58 1.57 -14.30
N VAL A 307 -9.09 2.77 -14.51
CA VAL A 307 -9.53 3.69 -13.45
C VAL A 307 -10.98 4.12 -13.66
N ARG A 308 -11.66 4.49 -12.56
CA ARG A 308 -12.99 5.11 -12.65
C ARG A 308 -12.89 6.57 -13.10
N THR A 309 -13.82 6.99 -13.94
CA THR A 309 -13.96 8.40 -14.34
C THR A 309 -14.88 9.13 -13.36
N HIS A 310 -14.46 10.29 -12.86
CA HIS A 310 -15.24 11.08 -11.88
C HIS A 310 -16.00 12.28 -12.49
N ASP A 311 -15.52 12.82 -13.63
CA ASP A 311 -16.12 13.97 -14.33
C ASP A 311 -16.28 13.69 -15.83
N ALA A 312 -17.51 13.40 -16.27
CA ALA A 312 -17.80 12.98 -17.64
C ALA A 312 -17.33 13.98 -18.72
N PRO A 313 -17.52 15.32 -18.58
CA PRO A 313 -16.99 16.29 -19.55
C PRO A 313 -15.47 16.24 -19.70
N THR A 314 -14.71 16.09 -18.59
CA THR A 314 -13.25 15.98 -18.63
C THR A 314 -12.83 14.71 -19.38
N TRP A 315 -13.43 13.57 -19.07
CA TRP A 315 -13.08 12.31 -19.71
C TRP A 315 -13.52 12.23 -21.17
N GLU A 316 -14.59 12.93 -21.53
CA GLU A 316 -14.96 13.17 -22.92
C GLU A 316 -13.89 13.98 -23.68
N LEU A 317 -13.36 15.05 -23.07
CA LEU A 317 -12.24 15.81 -23.64
C LEU A 317 -10.97 14.98 -23.77
N LEU A 318 -10.68 14.09 -22.81
CA LEU A 318 -9.54 13.18 -22.88
C LEU A 318 -9.74 12.10 -23.95
N ARG A 319 -10.95 11.55 -24.10
CA ARG A 319 -11.29 10.63 -25.20
C ARG A 319 -11.04 11.27 -26.57
N GLN A 320 -11.39 12.55 -26.75
CA GLN A 320 -11.09 13.31 -27.98
C GLN A 320 -9.60 13.51 -28.23
N LYS A 321 -8.75 13.38 -27.19
CA LYS A 321 -7.28 13.37 -27.30
C LYS A 321 -6.69 11.98 -27.54
N GLY A 322 -7.53 10.95 -27.67
CA GLY A 322 -7.12 9.57 -27.93
C GLY A 322 -6.87 8.73 -26.69
N HIS A 323 -7.29 9.18 -25.50
CA HIS A 323 -7.28 8.31 -24.32
C HIS A 323 -8.29 7.18 -24.50
N VAL A 324 -7.92 5.98 -24.02
CA VAL A 324 -8.80 4.82 -24.00
C VAL A 324 -9.81 5.01 -22.88
N VAL A 325 -11.08 5.18 -23.25
CA VAL A 325 -12.21 5.39 -22.35
C VAL A 325 -13.29 4.38 -22.75
N SER A 326 -13.92 3.74 -21.78
CA SER A 326 -15.00 2.78 -22.01
C SER A 326 -16.16 3.43 -22.77
N ARG A 327 -16.95 2.61 -23.45
CA ARG A 327 -18.08 3.06 -24.29
C ARG A 327 -19.10 3.89 -23.53
N ASP A 328 -19.32 3.55 -22.27
CA ASP A 328 -20.23 4.25 -21.37
C ASP A 328 -19.58 5.46 -20.67
N GLY A 329 -18.28 5.68 -20.88
CA GLY A 329 -17.52 6.79 -20.33
C GLY A 329 -17.13 6.63 -18.85
N ARG A 330 -17.47 5.52 -18.19
CA ARG A 330 -17.28 5.31 -16.74
C ARG A 330 -15.88 4.86 -16.34
N TYR A 331 -15.12 4.34 -17.29
CA TYR A 331 -13.78 3.82 -17.07
C TYR A 331 -12.79 4.37 -18.09
N ALA A 332 -11.52 4.45 -17.71
CA ALA A 332 -10.44 4.79 -18.63
C ALA A 332 -9.21 3.93 -18.37
N CYS A 333 -8.44 3.63 -19.43
CA CYS A 333 -7.21 2.86 -19.33
C CYS A 333 -5.99 3.77 -19.50
N LEU A 334 -5.10 3.71 -18.52
CA LEU A 334 -3.80 4.38 -18.50
C LEU A 334 -2.74 3.28 -18.63
N TYR A 335 -1.79 3.42 -19.56
CA TYR A 335 -0.86 2.34 -19.84
C TYR A 335 0.51 2.82 -20.31
N TRP A 336 1.52 1.98 -20.04
CA TRP A 336 2.86 2.08 -20.60
C TRP A 336 3.12 0.84 -21.44
N PRO A 337 3.19 0.97 -22.78
CA PRO A 337 3.18 -0.19 -23.68
C PRO A 337 4.53 -0.91 -23.77
N TYR A 338 5.57 -0.40 -23.09
CA TYR A 338 6.93 -0.92 -23.19
C TYR A 338 7.62 -0.89 -21.82
N HIS A 339 8.56 -1.82 -21.63
CA HIS A 339 9.61 -1.75 -20.61
C HIS A 339 10.97 -1.91 -21.30
N ALA A 340 12.05 -1.44 -20.67
CA ALA A 340 13.40 -1.48 -21.24
C ALA A 340 14.40 -2.33 -20.42
N MET A 341 13.91 -3.24 -19.56
CA MET A 341 14.73 -4.17 -18.76
C MET A 341 15.81 -3.41 -17.97
N GLY A 342 17.02 -3.94 -17.91
CA GLY A 342 18.14 -3.34 -17.17
C GLY A 342 18.50 -1.90 -17.56
N VAL A 343 17.97 -1.37 -18.66
CA VAL A 343 18.18 0.03 -19.06
C VAL A 343 17.56 1.02 -18.06
N GLU A 344 16.46 0.64 -17.39
CA GLU A 344 15.75 1.53 -16.46
C GLU A 344 16.27 1.44 -15.03
N THR A 345 16.85 0.30 -14.66
CA THR A 345 17.33 -0.02 -13.30
C THR A 345 18.31 0.98 -12.67
N PRO A 346 19.13 1.75 -13.43
CA PRO A 346 19.91 2.84 -12.85
C PRO A 346 19.06 3.85 -12.05
N LEU A 347 17.78 4.03 -12.39
CA LEU A 347 16.86 4.85 -11.62
C LEU A 347 16.63 4.29 -10.20
N THR A 348 16.36 2.99 -10.10
CA THR A 348 16.16 2.31 -8.81
C THR A 348 17.45 2.23 -8.01
N ILE A 349 18.59 1.99 -8.65
CA ILE A 349 19.91 1.99 -7.99
C ILE A 349 20.17 3.33 -7.31
N ALA A 350 19.96 4.43 -8.04
CA ALA A 350 20.10 5.77 -7.47
C ALA A 350 19.07 6.00 -6.35
N ALA A 351 17.82 5.58 -6.52
CA ALA A 351 16.81 5.74 -5.48
C ALA A 351 17.16 4.98 -4.19
N ALA A 352 17.66 3.75 -4.31
CA ALA A 352 18.05 2.91 -3.20
C ALA A 352 19.19 3.54 -2.37
N VAL A 353 20.24 4.02 -3.04
CA VAL A 353 21.46 4.54 -2.40
C VAL A 353 21.30 5.99 -1.93
N GLU A 354 20.59 6.84 -2.70
CA GLU A 354 20.40 8.24 -2.36
C GLU A 354 19.23 8.48 -1.38
N GLY A 355 18.51 7.44 -0.97
CA GLY A 355 17.39 7.52 -0.04
C GLY A 355 16.16 8.24 -0.60
N ARG A 356 15.90 8.11 -1.90
CA ARG A 356 14.66 8.64 -2.51
C ARG A 356 13.48 7.71 -2.17
N PRO A 357 12.28 8.25 -1.92
CA PRO A 357 11.12 7.41 -1.62
C PRO A 357 10.81 6.49 -2.81
N GLY A 358 10.74 5.18 -2.55
CA GLY A 358 10.25 4.16 -3.47
C GLY A 358 9.12 3.37 -2.81
N ARG A 359 8.24 2.76 -3.61
CA ARG A 359 7.12 1.93 -3.12
C ARG A 359 7.67 0.70 -2.38
N ARG A 360 7.19 0.46 -1.16
CA ARG A 360 7.58 -0.69 -0.32
C ARG A 360 6.51 -1.77 -0.36
N ALA A 361 6.91 -3.04 -0.20
CA ALA A 361 5.96 -4.14 -0.10
C ALA A 361 4.99 -3.89 1.08
N ARG A 362 3.68 -4.04 0.85
CA ARG A 362 2.68 -4.08 1.92
C ARG A 362 2.90 -5.36 2.71
N ARG A 363 2.83 -5.26 4.03
CA ARG A 363 3.34 -6.29 4.95
C ARG A 363 2.54 -7.60 4.95
N ASP A 364 1.40 -7.67 4.27
CA ASP A 364 0.57 -8.87 4.14
C ASP A 364 -0.10 -8.95 2.74
N ALA A 365 0.35 -9.88 1.90
CA ALA A 365 -0.38 -10.27 0.70
C ALA A 365 -1.50 -11.26 1.11
N PRO A 366 -2.79 -10.99 0.82
CA PRO A 366 -3.84 -11.96 1.09
C PRO A 366 -3.76 -13.04 0.02
N GLY A 367 -3.16 -14.18 0.33
CA GLY A 367 -3.05 -15.27 -0.63
C GLY A 367 -2.04 -16.35 -0.28
N ARG A 368 -2.32 -17.14 0.76
CA ARG A 368 -1.86 -18.54 0.78
C ARG A 368 -3.08 -19.47 0.85
N PRO A 369 -3.22 -20.40 -0.10
CA PRO A 369 -4.20 -21.47 -0.01
C PRO A 369 -3.97 -22.28 1.27
N ARG A 370 -5.07 -22.65 1.93
CA ARG A 370 -5.11 -23.53 3.11
C ARG A 370 -4.20 -24.75 2.93
N ASP A 371 -3.24 -24.91 3.82
CA ASP A 371 -2.50 -26.17 3.99
C ASP A 371 -3.50 -27.27 4.41
N PRO A 372 -3.50 -28.47 3.78
CA PRO A 372 -4.37 -29.55 4.20
C PRO A 372 -3.92 -30.03 5.59
N ARG A 373 -4.89 -30.11 6.51
CA ARG A 373 -4.71 -30.49 7.91
C ARG A 373 -3.77 -31.70 8.12
N PRO A 374 -3.01 -31.72 9.23
CA PRO A 374 -2.13 -32.84 9.58
C PRO A 374 -2.96 -34.01 10.10
N GLY A 375 -2.80 -35.20 9.50
CA GLY A 375 -3.44 -36.40 10.00
C GLY A 375 -3.14 -37.65 9.17
N GLY A 376 -2.07 -38.36 9.52
CA GLY A 376 -1.77 -39.68 8.97
C GLY A 376 -0.35 -40.12 9.26
N ARG A 377 -0.14 -40.72 10.43
CA ARG A 377 1.08 -41.50 10.72
C ARG A 377 1.14 -42.67 9.75
N ASP A 378 2.27 -42.91 9.11
CA ASP A 378 2.79 -44.27 9.02
C ASP A 378 4.31 -44.32 8.83
N ARG A 379 4.91 -45.26 9.55
CA ARG A 379 6.34 -45.53 9.62
C ARG A 379 6.79 -46.50 8.53
N ALA A 380 8.05 -46.33 8.16
CA ALA A 380 9.04 -47.36 7.82
C ALA A 380 9.04 -48.05 6.45
N ASP A 381 10.25 -47.97 5.90
CA ASP A 381 11.03 -49.01 5.20
C ASP A 381 10.79 -49.29 3.73
N GLY A 382 11.94 -49.48 3.07
CA GLY A 382 12.07 -49.49 1.62
C GLY A 382 11.75 -50.82 0.96
N ARG A 383 11.60 -50.76 -0.37
CA ARG A 383 12.19 -51.70 -1.35
C ARG A 383 11.88 -51.23 -2.78
N ARG A 384 12.78 -51.65 -3.68
CA ARG A 384 13.03 -51.27 -5.08
C ARG A 384 11.88 -51.54 -6.08
N ALA A 385 11.73 -50.62 -7.05
CA ALA A 385 11.57 -50.72 -8.54
C ALA A 385 10.55 -51.72 -9.17
N PRO A 386 10.21 -51.70 -10.50
CA PRO A 386 10.49 -50.75 -11.61
C PRO A 386 9.22 -50.36 -12.44
N PRO A 387 9.34 -49.59 -13.56
CA PRO A 387 8.21 -48.97 -14.26
C PRO A 387 7.67 -49.79 -15.45
N ARG A 388 6.42 -49.54 -15.86
CA ARG A 388 5.85 -50.03 -17.13
C ARG A 388 4.96 -48.98 -17.82
N ASP A 389 5.58 -48.36 -18.82
CA ASP A 389 5.11 -48.14 -20.19
C ASP A 389 3.69 -48.63 -20.57
N ARG A 390 2.89 -47.76 -21.22
CA ARG A 390 2.21 -48.07 -22.50
C ARG A 390 1.37 -46.90 -23.06
N ARG A 391 1.67 -46.61 -24.33
CA ARG A 391 0.95 -45.83 -25.34
C ARG A 391 -0.45 -46.38 -25.71
N PRO A 392 -1.26 -45.63 -26.51
CA PRO A 392 -2.72 -45.63 -26.49
C PRO A 392 -3.38 -46.48 -27.59
N ARG A 393 -4.69 -46.67 -27.52
CA ARG A 393 -5.52 -47.18 -28.63
C ARG A 393 -6.81 -46.39 -28.82
N HIS A 394 -6.99 -45.93 -30.05
CA HIS A 394 -8.23 -45.57 -30.72
C HIS A 394 -9.28 -46.69 -30.68
N ARG A 395 -10.58 -46.31 -30.68
CA ARG A 395 -11.53 -46.62 -31.77
C ARG A 395 -12.94 -46.06 -31.55
N ASP A 396 -13.42 -45.37 -32.58
CA ASP A 396 -14.74 -45.44 -33.25
C ASP A 396 -15.98 -45.91 -32.46
N ALA A 397 -17.09 -45.15 -32.54
CA ALA A 397 -18.09 -45.32 -33.60
C ALA A 397 -19.50 -44.78 -33.22
N ALA A 398 -20.09 -44.05 -34.18
CA ALA A 398 -21.44 -44.26 -34.73
C ALA A 398 -22.73 -43.69 -34.06
N ARG A 399 -23.33 -42.77 -34.83
CA ARG A 399 -24.71 -42.78 -35.43
C ARG A 399 -25.92 -42.31 -34.60
N HIS A 400 -26.62 -41.29 -35.14
CA HIS A 400 -28.02 -41.32 -35.65
C HIS A 400 -28.36 -39.92 -36.24
N ARG A 401 -28.47 -39.72 -37.57
CA ARG A 401 -29.61 -39.86 -38.53
C ARG A 401 -30.92 -39.12 -38.18
N GLY A 402 -31.28 -38.21 -39.09
CA GLY A 402 -32.66 -37.86 -39.51
C GLY A 402 -33.00 -36.38 -39.33
N ALA A 403 -33.60 -35.64 -40.26
CA ALA A 403 -34.05 -35.88 -41.62
C ALA A 403 -34.32 -34.51 -42.28
N ALA A 404 -34.31 -34.51 -43.62
CA ALA A 404 -34.39 -33.36 -44.50
C ALA A 404 -35.78 -32.69 -44.59
N ARG A 405 -35.82 -31.43 -45.05
CA ARG A 405 -36.73 -31.00 -46.14
C ARG A 405 -36.23 -29.77 -46.91
N ARG A 406 -36.06 -30.02 -48.21
CA ARG A 406 -35.92 -29.12 -49.39
C ARG A 406 -37.06 -28.07 -49.44
N ARG A 407 -37.01 -26.92 -50.14
CA ARG A 407 -36.58 -26.67 -51.53
C ARG A 407 -36.73 -25.16 -51.91
N ARG A 408 -35.86 -24.69 -52.81
CA ARG A 408 -36.07 -23.74 -53.95
C ARG A 408 -36.20 -22.22 -53.73
N LEU A 409 -35.11 -21.52 -54.10
CA LEU A 409 -34.95 -20.60 -55.25
C LEU A 409 -36.16 -19.78 -55.73
N LEU A 410 -35.99 -18.45 -55.83
CA LEU A 410 -36.10 -17.65 -57.06
C LEU A 410 -35.75 -16.16 -56.81
N HIS A 411 -34.83 -15.63 -57.61
CA HIS A 411 -34.63 -14.20 -57.89
C HIS A 411 -35.67 -13.72 -58.93
N PRO A 412 -35.99 -12.41 -59.02
CA PRO A 412 -35.38 -11.62 -60.11
C PRO A 412 -35.11 -10.11 -59.82
N ARG A 413 -34.06 -9.59 -60.51
CA ARG A 413 -33.89 -8.33 -61.29
C ARG A 413 -34.91 -7.18 -61.07
N GLY A 414 -34.60 -5.88 -61.10
CA GLY A 414 -33.45 -5.08 -61.56
C GLY A 414 -33.85 -3.60 -61.80
N HIS A 415 -32.90 -2.78 -62.27
CA HIS A 415 -32.94 -1.36 -62.75
C HIS A 415 -32.64 -0.26 -61.70
N ARG A 416 -31.42 0.34 -61.69
CA ARG A 416 -30.82 1.39 -62.56
C ARG A 416 -31.51 2.77 -62.47
N ALA A 417 -30.83 3.77 -61.91
CA ALA A 417 -30.25 4.90 -62.65
C ALA A 417 -29.54 5.92 -61.71
N GLU A 418 -28.30 6.25 -62.08
CA GLU A 418 -27.51 7.41 -61.65
C GLU A 418 -28.05 8.70 -62.34
N PRO A 419 -27.72 9.95 -61.92
CA PRO A 419 -26.43 10.52 -62.36
C PRO A 419 -25.75 11.61 -61.49
N ARG A 420 -24.41 11.64 -61.62
CA ARG A 420 -23.50 12.80 -61.85
C ARG A 420 -23.14 13.79 -60.74
N ARG A 421 -21.93 13.55 -60.20
CA ARG A 421 -20.72 14.41 -60.18
C ARG A 421 -20.87 15.94 -60.42
N ARG A 422 -20.18 16.73 -59.57
CA ARG A 422 -19.14 17.69 -60.01
C ARG A 422 -18.16 18.09 -58.89
N ARG A 423 -16.88 17.79 -59.14
CA ARG A 423 -15.69 18.32 -58.46
C ARG A 423 -15.45 19.79 -58.87
N ARG A 424 -14.86 20.61 -58.00
CA ARG A 424 -13.86 21.63 -58.39
C ARG A 424 -12.84 21.87 -57.27
N ARG A 425 -11.56 21.76 -57.64
CA ARG A 425 -10.35 22.28 -56.97
C ARG A 425 -9.53 23.03 -58.03
N ALA A 426 -8.67 23.93 -57.53
CA ALA A 426 -7.54 24.66 -58.16
C ALA A 426 -7.88 25.89 -59.03
N ASP A 427 -7.14 27.00 -59.07
CA ASP A 427 -6.01 27.62 -58.33
C ASP A 427 -5.79 29.05 -58.97
N PRO A 428 -4.61 29.73 -58.95
CA PRO A 428 -4.27 30.95 -58.19
C PRO A 428 -4.12 32.25 -59.01
N ARG A 429 -3.84 33.36 -58.30
CA ARG A 429 -2.98 34.54 -58.62
C ARG A 429 -3.29 35.59 -57.53
N GLY A 430 -2.40 36.16 -56.72
CA GLY A 430 -1.00 36.53 -56.89
C GLY A 430 -0.90 38.06 -56.80
N ARG A 431 -0.35 38.62 -55.70
CA ARG A 431 0.36 39.92 -55.68
C ARG A 431 1.08 40.21 -54.36
N ARG A 432 2.39 39.98 -54.43
CA ARG A 432 3.56 40.60 -53.79
C ARG A 432 3.33 41.91 -53.00
N ARG A 433 4.00 42.02 -51.84
CA ARG A 433 5.05 43.03 -51.56
C ARG A 433 5.87 42.66 -50.32
N ARG A 434 7.20 42.58 -50.48
CA ARG A 434 8.23 42.53 -49.43
C ARG A 434 9.31 43.55 -49.81
N ALA A 435 9.87 44.21 -48.79
CA ALA A 435 11.24 44.75 -48.64
C ALA A 435 11.20 46.06 -47.82
N ARG A 436 12.11 46.41 -46.91
CA ARG A 436 13.37 45.83 -46.40
C ARG A 436 13.83 46.69 -45.19
N ARG A 437 14.49 46.03 -44.22
CA ARG A 437 15.69 46.42 -43.43
C ARG A 437 15.81 47.85 -42.83
N ARG A 438 16.12 47.93 -41.52
CA ARG A 438 17.45 48.30 -40.94
C ARG A 438 17.39 48.49 -39.40
N ARG A 439 18.30 47.82 -38.68
CA ARG A 439 19.02 48.31 -37.47
C ARG A 439 20.40 48.78 -37.97
N PRO A 440 21.21 49.64 -37.29
CA PRO A 440 21.51 49.59 -35.85
C PRO A 440 21.84 50.93 -35.13
N GLY A 441 22.07 50.85 -33.81
CA GLY A 441 23.15 51.60 -33.15
C GLY A 441 22.78 52.79 -32.25
N GLY A 442 23.03 52.60 -30.94
CA GLY A 442 23.81 53.58 -30.17
C GLY A 442 23.07 54.48 -29.17
N LEU A 443 23.73 54.59 -28.01
CA LEU A 443 23.75 55.74 -27.09
C LEU A 443 22.72 55.74 -25.93
N ARG A 444 23.17 55.29 -24.75
CA ARG A 444 23.63 56.21 -23.68
C ARG A 444 24.03 55.42 -22.43
N GLU A 445 25.33 55.16 -22.32
CA GLU A 445 26.00 55.28 -21.03
C GLU A 445 25.86 56.72 -20.55
N ARG A 446 25.42 56.88 -19.29
CA ARG A 446 26.01 57.75 -18.26
C ARG A 446 24.93 57.98 -17.22
N LEU A 447 25.06 57.28 -16.09
CA LEU A 447 24.88 57.79 -14.74
C LEU A 447 25.21 56.64 -13.77
N ARG A 448 26.51 56.35 -13.63
CA ARG A 448 27.05 55.75 -12.42
C ARG A 448 27.67 56.88 -11.61
N ALA A 449 27.14 57.14 -10.42
CA ALA A 449 27.92 57.07 -9.18
C ALA A 449 27.12 57.64 -7.99
N ARG A 450 26.95 56.77 -6.99
CA ARG A 450 26.99 56.99 -5.52
C ARG A 450 25.74 56.47 -4.80
N ARG A 451 25.83 55.27 -4.22
CA ARG A 451 25.88 55.07 -2.76
C ARG A 451 26.11 53.59 -2.42
N ARG A 452 26.63 53.40 -1.21
CA ARG A 452 27.38 52.26 -0.69
C ARG A 452 26.47 51.08 -0.27
N ARG A 453 27.05 49.87 -0.41
CA ARG A 453 26.90 48.62 0.36
C ARG A 453 25.71 48.49 1.33
N GLY A 454 24.82 47.54 1.03
CA GLY A 454 24.04 46.75 1.99
C GLY A 454 24.14 45.26 1.60
N PRO A 455 24.01 44.30 2.53
CA PRO A 455 24.10 42.87 2.21
C PRO A 455 22.88 42.44 1.40
N PRO A 456 23.01 41.46 0.47
CA PRO A 456 21.85 40.98 -0.27
C PRO A 456 20.92 40.22 0.67
N ALA A 457 19.64 40.61 0.67
CA ALA A 457 18.57 39.86 1.29
C ALA A 457 18.54 38.45 0.67
N GLY A 458 18.78 37.43 1.50
CA GLY A 458 18.66 36.04 1.11
C GLY A 458 17.20 35.68 0.90
N GLY A 459 16.83 35.31 -0.32
CA GLY A 459 15.60 34.56 -0.56
C GLY A 459 15.67 33.17 0.11
N PRO A 460 14.54 32.57 0.48
CA PRO A 460 14.55 31.28 1.18
C PRO A 460 15.18 30.21 0.28
N ARG A 461 16.31 29.66 0.73
CA ARG A 461 16.94 28.49 0.10
C ARG A 461 15.96 27.31 0.20
N ARG A 462 15.66 26.66 -0.92
CA ARG A 462 14.93 25.39 -0.92
C ARG A 462 15.81 24.33 -0.25
N ARG A 463 15.37 23.84 0.92
CA ARG A 463 16.05 22.83 1.74
C ARG A 463 15.96 21.45 1.11
N GLY A 464 17.05 20.68 1.18
CA GLY A 464 17.20 19.36 0.56
C GLY A 464 16.47 18.25 1.32
N PRO A 465 16.35 17.03 0.75
CA PRO A 465 15.62 15.90 1.34
C PRO A 465 16.17 15.43 2.70
N GLY A 466 17.49 15.36 2.87
CA GLY A 466 18.11 14.99 4.15
C GLY A 466 17.89 16.02 5.26
N GLU A 467 17.88 17.32 4.90
CA GLU A 467 17.53 18.39 5.84
C GLU A 467 16.04 18.33 6.22
N ARG A 468 15.15 17.92 5.30
CA ARG A 468 13.73 17.70 5.59
C ARG A 468 13.46 16.47 6.46
N ALA A 469 14.16 15.35 6.23
CA ALA A 469 14.03 14.14 7.04
C ALA A 469 14.59 14.34 8.45
N MET A 470 15.72 15.04 8.58
CA MET A 470 16.27 15.45 9.87
C MET A 470 15.32 16.42 10.59
N ILE A 471 14.75 17.42 9.90
CA ILE A 471 13.73 18.31 10.48
C ILE A 471 12.47 17.53 10.88
N ALA A 472 12.05 16.53 10.12
CA ALA A 472 10.90 15.69 10.45
C ALA A 472 11.18 14.80 11.67
N ALA A 473 12.36 14.16 11.75
CA ALA A 473 12.78 13.40 12.92
C ALA A 473 12.91 14.30 14.16
N GLU A 474 13.55 15.46 14.02
CA GLU A 474 13.63 16.48 15.09
C GLU A 474 12.24 17.00 15.48
N ALA A 475 11.29 17.11 14.55
CA ALA A 475 9.91 17.49 14.85
C ALA A 475 9.16 16.38 15.61
N ARG A 476 9.36 15.11 15.25
CA ARG A 476 8.80 13.94 15.94
C ARG A 476 9.36 13.80 17.37
N GLU A 477 10.65 14.05 17.56
CA GLU A 477 11.28 14.07 18.88
C GLU A 477 10.80 15.23 19.76
N ARG A 478 10.39 16.36 19.15
CA ARG A 478 9.88 17.54 19.87
C ARG A 478 8.40 17.44 20.21
N LEU A 479 7.61 16.69 19.46
CA LEU A 479 6.19 16.50 19.75
C LEU A 479 6.02 15.57 20.95
N ARG A 480 5.67 16.14 22.10
CA ARG A 480 5.39 15.37 23.32
C ARG A 480 4.03 14.70 23.18
N ILE A 481 4.00 13.38 23.35
CA ILE A 481 2.78 12.58 23.24
C ILE A 481 2.45 11.97 24.61
N LEU A 482 1.29 12.31 25.15
CA LEU A 482 0.62 11.56 26.19
C LEU A 482 -0.48 10.74 25.51
N ASP A 483 -0.21 9.47 25.26
CA ASP A 483 -1.18 8.59 24.59
C ASP A 483 -2.34 8.31 25.53
N ALA A 484 -3.50 8.94 25.26
CA ALA A 484 -4.65 8.91 26.15
C ALA A 484 -5.44 7.60 26.10
N HIS A 485 -5.05 6.64 25.26
CA HIS A 485 -5.74 5.35 25.15
C HIS A 485 -4.86 4.30 24.49
N HIS A 486 -4.48 3.30 25.28
CA HIS A 486 -3.99 2.01 24.78
C HIS A 486 -4.47 0.91 25.73
N HIS A 487 -4.13 -0.33 25.40
CA HIS A 487 -4.46 -1.51 26.16
C HIS A 487 -3.19 -2.32 26.44
N PHE A 488 -3.04 -2.77 27.67
CA PHE A 488 -2.09 -3.81 28.06
C PHE A 488 -2.82 -5.07 28.47
N TRP A 489 -2.23 -6.21 28.13
CA TRP A 489 -2.61 -7.52 28.62
C TRP A 489 -1.39 -8.44 28.62
N ASP A 490 -1.30 -9.28 29.64
CA ASP A 490 -0.25 -10.29 29.75
C ASP A 490 -0.85 -11.68 29.67
N LEU A 491 -0.89 -12.25 28.47
CA LEU A 491 -1.52 -13.55 28.23
C LEU A 491 -0.70 -14.71 28.79
N GLU A 492 0.54 -14.45 29.20
CA GLU A 492 1.45 -15.41 29.83
C GLU A 492 1.48 -15.26 31.36
N GLY A 493 0.87 -14.19 31.89
CA GLY A 493 0.82 -13.87 33.31
C GLY A 493 -0.36 -14.51 34.05
N GLU A 494 -0.61 -14.02 35.27
CA GLU A 494 -1.65 -14.57 36.16
C GLU A 494 -3.07 -14.07 35.82
N GLY A 495 -3.21 -13.02 35.01
CA GLY A 495 -4.51 -12.46 34.65
C GLY A 495 -5.23 -13.24 33.55
N ARG A 496 -6.56 -13.16 33.57
CA ARG A 496 -7.41 -13.76 32.53
C ARG A 496 -8.05 -12.70 31.63
N TRP A 497 -7.92 -12.87 30.32
CA TRP A 497 -8.57 -12.08 29.28
C TRP A 497 -9.36 -13.01 28.34
N PRO A 498 -10.57 -13.46 28.75
CA PRO A 498 -11.29 -14.51 28.03
C PRO A 498 -11.55 -14.20 26.56
N TRP A 499 -11.85 -12.94 26.22
CA TRP A 499 -12.16 -12.50 24.86
C TRP A 499 -11.01 -12.72 23.83
N ILE A 500 -9.76 -12.82 24.31
CA ILE A 500 -8.57 -12.97 23.48
C ILE A 500 -7.82 -14.28 23.75
N GLN A 501 -7.96 -14.86 24.95
CA GLN A 501 -7.36 -16.15 25.30
C GLN A 501 -8.25 -17.32 24.91
N ASP A 502 -9.54 -17.26 25.23
CA ASP A 502 -10.46 -18.39 25.14
C ASP A 502 -11.39 -18.28 23.93
N GLU A 503 -11.91 -17.07 23.69
CA GLU A 503 -12.90 -16.80 22.68
C GLU A 503 -12.25 -16.22 21.41
N TYR A 504 -12.87 -16.51 20.26
CA TYR A 504 -12.54 -15.86 19.00
C TYR A 504 -13.84 -15.46 18.31
N ASP A 505 -14.03 -14.15 18.16
CA ASP A 505 -15.17 -13.56 17.47
C ASP A 505 -14.86 -13.41 15.98
N GLU A 506 -15.34 -14.37 15.17
CA GLU A 506 -15.26 -14.29 13.71
C GLU A 506 -15.96 -13.05 13.13
N GLY A 507 -16.87 -12.43 13.89
CA GLY A 507 -17.62 -11.23 13.54
C GLY A 507 -17.05 -9.94 14.13
N PHE A 508 -15.83 -9.94 14.69
CA PHE A 508 -15.25 -8.74 15.27
C PHE A 508 -15.19 -7.63 14.22
N PHE A 509 -15.79 -6.48 14.54
CA PHE A 509 -16.07 -5.45 13.53
C PHE A 509 -14.81 -4.93 12.83
N LEU A 510 -13.67 -4.86 13.53
CA LEU A 510 -12.42 -4.44 12.90
C LEU A 510 -11.79 -5.50 12.01
N GLY A 511 -12.20 -6.78 12.11
CA GLY A 511 -11.70 -7.90 11.31
C GLY A 511 -10.90 -8.93 12.12
N ASP A 512 -10.13 -9.78 11.46
CA ASP A 512 -9.37 -10.86 12.09
C ASP A 512 -8.33 -10.32 13.07
N TYR A 513 -8.46 -10.69 14.34
CA TYR A 513 -7.58 -10.26 15.42
C TYR A 513 -6.67 -11.35 16.00
N HIS A 514 -6.48 -12.47 15.28
CA HIS A 514 -5.56 -13.54 15.71
C HIS A 514 -4.15 -13.04 15.99
N ALA A 515 -3.65 -12.07 15.22
CA ALA A 515 -2.32 -11.48 15.42
C ALA A 515 -2.15 -10.74 16.77
N MET A 516 -3.26 -10.36 17.41
CA MET A 516 -3.25 -9.73 18.73
C MET A 516 -3.28 -10.72 19.90
N ARG A 517 -3.52 -12.02 19.64
CA ARG A 517 -3.57 -13.07 20.67
C ARG A 517 -2.17 -13.43 21.19
N ARG A 518 -1.48 -12.42 21.72
CA ARG A 518 -0.14 -12.44 22.30
C ARG A 518 -0.04 -11.35 23.36
N THR A 519 0.88 -11.49 24.31
CA THR A 519 1.17 -10.47 25.32
C THR A 519 1.52 -9.12 24.68
N PHE A 520 0.93 -8.04 25.21
CA PHE A 520 1.26 -6.66 24.83
C PHE A 520 1.43 -5.82 26.10
N MET A 521 2.68 -5.51 26.41
CA MET A 521 3.14 -4.91 27.68
C MET A 521 4.00 -3.67 27.39
N PRO A 522 4.48 -2.93 28.42
CA PRO A 522 5.27 -1.70 28.21
C PRO A 522 6.47 -1.87 27.27
N ALA A 523 7.08 -3.07 27.22
CA ALA A 523 8.14 -3.38 26.27
C ALA A 523 7.66 -3.35 24.80
N GLN A 524 6.57 -4.05 24.47
CA GLN A 524 6.01 -4.06 23.12
C GLN A 524 5.45 -2.70 22.71
N TYR A 525 4.88 -1.95 23.67
CA TYR A 525 4.43 -0.59 23.40
C TYR A 525 5.61 0.32 23.01
N ARG A 526 6.71 0.28 23.75
CA ARG A 526 7.92 1.07 23.42
C ARG A 526 8.48 0.73 22.05
N GLU A 527 8.44 -0.55 21.67
CA GLU A 527 8.83 -0.99 20.33
C GLU A 527 7.88 -0.42 19.27
N ALA A 528 6.56 -0.51 19.49
CA ALA A 528 5.55 -0.02 18.56
C ALA A 528 5.59 1.50 18.36
N THR A 529 6.01 2.26 19.38
CA THR A 529 6.12 3.73 19.34
C THR A 529 7.56 4.23 19.21
N ALA A 530 8.50 3.38 18.81
CA ALA A 530 9.91 3.74 18.69
C ALA A 530 10.10 4.94 17.74
N GLY A 531 10.93 5.91 18.15
CA GLY A 531 11.17 7.14 17.38
C GLY A 531 10.22 8.31 17.67
N TRP A 532 9.21 8.11 18.54
CA TRP A 532 8.34 9.18 19.02
C TRP A 532 8.59 9.52 20.49
N ASN A 533 8.41 10.80 20.85
CA ASN A 533 8.54 11.26 22.22
C ASN A 533 7.24 11.03 23.01
N VAL A 534 6.95 9.75 23.29
CA VAL A 534 5.86 9.36 24.19
C VAL A 534 6.30 9.58 25.63
N VAL A 535 5.79 10.64 26.25
CA VAL A 535 6.14 11.07 27.61
C VAL A 535 5.38 10.31 28.68
N GLY A 536 4.32 9.61 28.30
CA GLY A 536 3.56 8.69 29.15
C GLY A 536 2.28 8.24 28.46
N THR A 537 1.50 7.43 29.17
CA THR A 537 0.32 6.79 28.59
C THR A 537 -0.85 6.70 29.55
N VAL A 538 -2.06 6.53 29.03
CA VAL A 538 -3.28 6.21 29.77
C VAL A 538 -3.80 4.87 29.27
N HIS A 539 -3.81 3.88 30.17
CA HIS A 539 -4.38 2.57 29.86
C HIS A 539 -5.89 2.63 29.99
N CYS A 540 -6.60 2.01 29.05
CA CYS A 540 -8.03 1.79 29.13
C CYS A 540 -8.30 0.30 29.31
N GLU A 541 -9.27 -0.07 30.16
CA GLU A 541 -9.61 -1.46 30.48
C GLU A 541 -9.58 -2.36 29.23
N ALA A 542 -8.91 -3.50 29.36
CA ALA A 542 -8.61 -4.39 28.25
C ALA A 542 -9.50 -5.64 28.27
N GLU A 543 -10.71 -5.55 28.83
CA GLU A 543 -11.62 -6.68 29.00
C GLU A 543 -10.99 -7.83 29.80
N ARG A 544 -10.22 -7.51 30.85
CA ARG A 544 -9.86 -8.53 31.85
C ARG A 544 -11.14 -9.15 32.40
N SER A 545 -11.05 -10.41 32.82
CA SER A 545 -12.18 -11.21 33.30
C SER A 545 -13.05 -10.41 34.28
N ARG A 546 -14.37 -10.55 34.17
CA ARG A 546 -15.32 -9.69 34.91
C ARG A 546 -15.36 -9.97 36.42
N ASP A 547 -14.75 -11.06 36.87
CA ASP A 547 -14.46 -11.35 38.29
C ASP A 547 -13.12 -10.74 38.77
N GLU A 548 -12.31 -10.17 37.87
CA GLU A 548 -10.98 -9.58 38.14
C GLU A 548 -10.93 -8.08 37.82
N GLN A 549 -12.08 -7.39 37.86
CA GLN A 549 -12.19 -5.98 37.42
C GLN A 549 -11.21 -5.05 38.16
N VAL A 550 -11.16 -5.14 39.50
CA VAL A 550 -10.24 -4.31 40.32
C VAL A 550 -8.80 -4.81 40.23
N GLU A 551 -8.60 -6.12 39.98
CA GLU A 551 -7.25 -6.70 39.84
C GLU A 551 -6.51 -6.17 38.62
N GLU A 552 -7.22 -5.76 37.55
CA GLU A 552 -6.60 -5.01 36.44
C GLU A 552 -6.02 -3.68 36.93
N SER A 553 -6.77 -2.90 37.72
CA SER A 553 -6.30 -1.63 38.30
C SER A 553 -5.11 -1.81 39.25
N ARG A 554 -5.13 -2.87 40.05
CA ARG A 554 -4.02 -3.24 40.93
C ARG A 554 -2.76 -3.56 40.12
N TRP A 555 -2.89 -4.42 39.12
CA TRP A 555 -1.79 -4.83 38.26
C TRP A 555 -1.18 -3.63 37.50
N LEU A 556 -2.00 -2.72 36.99
CA LEU A 556 -1.53 -1.48 36.36
C LEU A 556 -0.80 -0.56 37.35
N THR A 557 -1.23 -0.55 38.61
CA THR A 557 -0.52 0.18 39.69
C THR A 557 0.87 -0.39 39.91
N ASP A 558 1.03 -1.71 39.84
CA ASP A 558 2.34 -2.37 39.94
C ASP A 558 3.23 -2.06 38.74
N LEU A 559 2.69 -2.12 37.51
CA LEU A 559 3.43 -1.71 36.30
C LEU A 559 3.89 -0.25 36.38
N HIS A 560 3.04 0.66 36.86
CA HIS A 560 3.41 2.06 37.06
C HIS A 560 4.57 2.22 38.07
N ARG A 561 4.62 1.39 39.13
CA ARG A 561 5.74 1.43 40.09
C ARG A 561 7.05 0.99 39.45
N GLU A 562 7.00 0.07 38.49
CA GLU A 562 8.18 -0.40 37.75
C GLU A 562 8.65 0.61 36.70
N ASP A 563 7.74 1.20 35.93
CA ASP A 563 8.01 2.29 34.98
C ASP A 563 6.92 3.37 35.09
N PRO A 564 7.21 4.52 35.75
CA PRO A 564 6.23 5.58 36.01
C PRO A 564 5.58 6.23 34.79
N ARG A 565 5.89 5.82 33.56
CA ARG A 565 5.22 6.24 32.32
C ARG A 565 4.10 5.29 31.87
N PHE A 566 4.08 4.06 32.39
CA PHE A 566 3.28 2.95 31.87
C PHE A 566 2.40 2.31 32.94
N PRO A 567 1.14 2.75 33.06
CA PRO A 567 0.61 4.02 32.56
C PRO A 567 0.72 5.13 33.63
N LEU A 568 0.47 6.38 33.26
CA LEU A 568 0.33 7.53 34.18
C LEU A 568 -1.09 7.66 34.76
N ALA A 569 -2.07 7.10 34.06
CA ALA A 569 -3.44 6.95 34.53
C ALA A 569 -4.06 5.69 33.92
N ALA A 570 -5.12 5.20 34.55
CA ALA A 570 -5.89 4.06 34.10
C ALA A 570 -7.39 4.40 34.05
N VAL A 571 -8.09 3.78 33.11
CA VAL A 571 -9.54 3.76 33.04
C VAL A 571 -9.99 2.34 33.34
N GLY A 572 -10.60 2.13 34.51
CA GLY A 572 -11.06 0.81 34.96
C GLY A 572 -12.39 0.40 34.32
N HIS A 573 -12.85 -0.80 34.65
CA HIS A 573 -14.15 -1.32 34.19
C HIS A 573 -15.09 -1.57 35.36
N VAL A 574 -16.37 -1.21 35.16
CA VAL A 574 -17.52 -1.74 35.91
C VAL A 574 -18.79 -1.52 35.09
N TYR A 575 -19.73 -2.47 35.10
CA TYR A 575 -21.03 -2.25 34.47
C TYR A 575 -21.91 -1.40 35.39
N PHE A 576 -22.47 -0.30 34.89
CA PHE A 576 -23.32 0.59 35.69
C PHE A 576 -24.61 -0.04 36.23
N THR A 577 -24.99 -1.20 35.72
CA THR A 577 -26.20 -1.92 36.14
C THR A 577 -25.93 -3.12 37.04
N GLN A 578 -24.66 -3.40 37.38
CA GLN A 578 -24.31 -4.56 38.22
C GLN A 578 -24.64 -4.29 39.70
N PRO A 579 -25.06 -5.32 40.47
CA PRO A 579 -25.51 -5.13 41.86
C PRO A 579 -24.45 -4.59 42.83
N ASP A 580 -23.19 -4.96 42.62
CA ASP A 580 -22.02 -4.62 43.42
C ASP A 580 -21.25 -3.40 42.89
N LEU A 581 -21.88 -2.59 42.02
CA LEU A 581 -21.26 -1.41 41.39
C LEU A 581 -20.45 -0.54 42.36
N ARG A 582 -21.04 -0.18 43.50
CA ARG A 582 -20.42 0.72 44.49
C ARG A 582 -19.19 0.10 45.16
N GLU A 583 -19.20 -1.22 45.36
CA GLU A 583 -18.07 -1.95 45.91
C GLU A 583 -16.90 -1.98 44.92
N VAL A 584 -17.19 -2.27 43.65
CA VAL A 584 -16.16 -2.27 42.59
C VAL A 584 -15.60 -0.87 42.33
N LEU A 585 -16.44 0.17 42.33
CA LEU A 585 -15.99 1.57 42.24
C LEU A 585 -15.09 1.96 43.43
N ALA A 586 -15.45 1.56 44.65
CA ALA A 586 -14.63 1.80 45.82
C ALA A 586 -13.28 1.07 45.71
N GLY A 587 -13.26 -0.19 45.24
CA GLY A 587 -12.03 -0.94 44.99
C GLY A 587 -11.13 -0.26 43.96
N HIS A 588 -11.68 0.23 42.84
CA HIS A 588 -10.92 1.05 41.89
C HIS A 588 -10.35 2.32 42.54
N ALA A 589 -11.09 2.96 43.44
CA ALA A 589 -10.66 4.19 44.11
C ALA A 589 -9.51 3.99 45.10
N GLU A 590 -9.23 2.75 45.53
CA GLU A 590 -8.03 2.41 46.29
C GLU A 590 -6.74 2.55 45.47
N HIS A 591 -6.85 2.65 44.13
CA HIS A 591 -5.75 2.81 43.20
C HIS A 591 -5.74 4.24 42.62
N PRO A 592 -4.89 5.16 43.10
CA PRO A 592 -4.88 6.56 42.67
C PRO A 592 -4.61 6.78 41.17
N LEU A 593 -4.06 5.76 40.51
CA LEU A 593 -3.84 5.70 39.07
C LEU A 593 -5.16 5.67 38.29
N VAL A 594 -6.23 5.12 38.87
CA VAL A 594 -7.54 5.04 38.21
C VAL A 594 -8.19 6.42 38.23
N ARG A 595 -8.52 6.92 37.05
CA ARG A 595 -9.06 8.28 36.84
C ARG A 595 -10.40 8.28 36.14
N GLY A 596 -10.77 7.18 35.52
CA GLY A 596 -12.04 7.01 34.84
C GLY A 596 -12.52 5.57 34.84
N ILE A 597 -13.75 5.39 34.37
CA ILE A 597 -14.40 4.10 34.20
C ILE A 597 -14.98 4.00 32.78
N ARG A 598 -14.74 2.85 32.13
CA ARG A 598 -15.41 2.49 30.87
C ARG A 598 -16.45 1.42 31.14
N SER A 599 -17.71 1.77 30.91
CA SER A 599 -18.87 0.86 30.90
C SER A 599 -19.48 0.87 29.51
N LYS A 600 -19.62 -0.31 28.90
CA LYS A 600 -20.22 -0.48 27.57
C LYS A 600 -21.67 -0.92 27.72
N PRO A 601 -22.66 -0.13 27.28
CA PRO A 601 -24.05 -0.53 27.34
C PRO A 601 -24.35 -1.65 26.34
N VAL A 602 -25.45 -2.36 26.55
CA VAL A 602 -26.09 -3.14 25.49
C VAL A 602 -26.60 -2.18 24.42
N ILE A 603 -26.21 -2.40 23.16
CA ILE A 603 -26.49 -1.53 22.01
C ILE A 603 -27.50 -2.16 21.05
N ALA A 604 -28.11 -1.34 20.20
CA ALA A 604 -28.93 -1.81 19.08
C ALA A 604 -28.05 -2.43 17.98
N ALA A 605 -28.64 -3.21 17.07
CA ALA A 605 -27.88 -3.85 15.99
C ALA A 605 -27.41 -2.85 14.92
N GLY A 606 -28.14 -1.75 14.74
CA GLY A 606 -27.84 -0.76 13.71
C GLY A 606 -28.58 0.57 13.89
N PRO A 607 -28.35 1.52 12.96
CA PRO A 607 -29.00 2.82 13.00
C PRO A 607 -30.52 2.71 12.84
N GLY A 608 -31.27 3.53 13.57
CA GLY A 608 -32.74 3.56 13.54
C GLY A 608 -33.42 2.53 14.48
N GLU A 609 -32.66 1.59 15.03
CA GLU A 609 -33.13 0.66 16.05
C GLU A 609 -32.91 1.22 17.47
N ARG A 610 -33.57 0.59 18.46
CA ARG A 610 -33.46 0.97 19.87
C ARG A 610 -33.15 -0.28 20.68
N ALA A 611 -32.19 -0.18 21.58
CA ALA A 611 -31.96 -1.21 22.59
C ALA A 611 -32.90 -0.97 23.79
N GLU A 612 -33.53 -2.03 24.28
CA GLU A 612 -34.36 -2.00 25.48
C GLU A 612 -33.98 -3.13 26.44
N GLY A 613 -34.25 -2.92 27.72
CA GLY A 613 -34.01 -3.92 28.76
C GLY A 613 -32.71 -3.72 29.54
N PRO A 614 -32.33 -4.71 30.36
CA PRO A 614 -31.21 -4.62 31.29
C PRO A 614 -29.87 -4.29 30.61
N GLY A 615 -29.12 -3.36 31.20
CA GLY A 615 -27.77 -3.00 30.72
C GLY A 615 -27.73 -2.07 29.51
N THR A 616 -28.89 -1.69 28.94
CA THR A 616 -28.98 -0.61 27.96
C THR A 616 -28.86 0.76 28.64
N MET A 617 -28.61 1.83 27.87
CA MET A 617 -28.58 3.19 28.44
C MET A 617 -29.95 3.64 29.00
N ARG A 618 -31.04 2.95 28.63
CA ARG A 618 -32.39 3.22 29.14
C ARG A 618 -32.75 2.44 30.39
N ASP A 619 -31.90 1.52 30.81
CA ASP A 619 -32.06 0.90 32.12
C ASP A 619 -31.97 2.02 33.18
N PRO A 620 -32.98 2.20 34.06
CA PRO A 620 -32.94 3.25 35.08
C PRO A 620 -31.68 3.20 35.96
N ARG A 621 -31.12 2.00 36.17
CA ARG A 621 -29.88 1.80 36.92
C ARG A 621 -28.64 2.35 36.20
N TRP A 622 -28.71 2.54 34.89
CA TRP A 622 -27.62 3.12 34.10
C TRP A 622 -27.31 4.54 34.57
N VAL A 623 -28.34 5.36 34.76
CA VAL A 623 -28.20 6.74 35.26
C VAL A 623 -27.70 6.76 36.71
N GLU A 624 -28.20 5.87 37.55
CA GLU A 624 -27.69 5.71 38.93
C GLU A 624 -26.19 5.41 38.94
N GLY A 625 -25.73 4.53 38.05
CA GLY A 625 -24.31 4.20 37.97
C GLY A 625 -23.44 5.30 37.38
N LEU A 626 -23.97 6.11 36.47
CA LEU A 626 -23.29 7.32 36.00
C LEU A 626 -23.08 8.34 37.14
N HIS A 627 -24.10 8.58 37.97
CA HIS A 627 -23.96 9.46 39.13
C HIS A 627 -22.98 8.93 40.18
N ALA A 628 -22.88 7.60 40.33
CA ALA A 628 -21.95 6.99 41.27
C ALA A 628 -20.47 7.29 40.95
N LEU A 629 -20.13 7.63 39.69
CA LEU A 629 -18.77 8.01 39.31
C LEU A 629 -18.28 9.29 40.01
N ALA A 630 -19.19 10.26 40.19
CA ALA A 630 -18.88 11.56 40.78
C ALA A 630 -18.42 11.42 42.24
N GLU A 631 -18.88 10.40 42.96
CA GLU A 631 -18.52 10.13 44.36
C GLU A 631 -17.01 9.87 44.53
N HIS A 632 -16.34 9.38 43.49
CA HIS A 632 -14.91 9.10 43.45
C HIS A 632 -14.15 10.04 42.49
N GLY A 633 -14.84 10.98 41.85
CA GLY A 633 -14.24 11.88 40.86
C GLY A 633 -13.77 11.18 39.57
N PHE A 634 -14.34 10.03 39.24
CA PHE A 634 -14.01 9.30 38.01
C PHE A 634 -14.62 9.97 36.78
N SER A 635 -13.88 9.99 35.67
CA SER A 635 -14.46 10.28 34.35
C SER A 635 -15.23 9.08 33.82
N TRP A 636 -16.14 9.33 32.88
CA TRP A 636 -16.77 8.28 32.09
C TRP A 636 -16.14 8.21 30.69
N ASP A 637 -15.51 7.08 30.37
CA ASP A 637 -15.09 6.77 29.01
C ASP A 637 -16.29 6.21 28.22
N LEU A 638 -16.90 7.08 27.42
CA LEU A 638 -18.10 6.78 26.63
C LEU A 638 -17.70 6.06 25.33
N ARG A 639 -18.05 4.78 25.22
CA ARG A 639 -17.85 3.96 24.02
C ARG A 639 -19.16 3.35 23.53
N VAL A 640 -19.75 3.99 22.52
CA VAL A 640 -20.94 3.52 21.80
C VAL A 640 -20.77 3.74 20.28
N PRO A 641 -21.44 2.98 19.42
CA PRO A 641 -21.49 3.25 17.98
C PRO A 641 -22.08 4.64 17.69
N TYR A 642 -21.69 5.24 16.56
CA TYR A 642 -22.10 6.60 16.17
C TYR A 642 -23.62 6.85 16.22
N TYR A 643 -24.45 5.83 15.97
CA TYR A 643 -25.91 5.95 16.00
C TYR A 643 -26.52 6.04 17.42
N HIS A 644 -25.72 5.86 18.48
CA HIS A 644 -26.14 6.03 19.88
C HIS A 644 -25.62 7.34 20.52
N LEU A 645 -24.86 8.17 19.80
CA LEU A 645 -24.23 9.36 20.38
C LEU A 645 -25.24 10.39 20.90
N ALA A 646 -26.36 10.59 20.20
CA ALA A 646 -27.42 11.51 20.66
C ALA A 646 -28.13 11.00 21.93
N GLU A 647 -28.34 9.68 22.04
CA GLU A 647 -28.88 9.05 23.25
C GLU A 647 -27.90 9.20 24.42
N ALA A 648 -26.60 9.00 24.18
CA ALA A 648 -25.58 9.26 25.17
C ALA A 648 -25.57 10.74 25.61
N ALA A 649 -25.67 11.69 24.68
CA ALA A 649 -25.72 13.12 24.98
C ALA A 649 -26.89 13.49 25.92
N ALA A 650 -28.04 12.80 25.83
CA ALA A 650 -29.14 12.98 26.77
C ALA A 650 -28.73 12.64 28.21
N HIS A 651 -28.03 11.52 28.42
CA HIS A 651 -27.53 11.14 29.74
C HIS A 651 -26.40 12.04 30.23
N VAL A 652 -25.51 12.50 29.34
CA VAL A 652 -24.41 13.42 29.73
C VAL A 652 -24.96 14.74 30.30
N ARG A 653 -26.12 15.22 29.83
CA ARG A 653 -26.80 16.40 30.39
C ARG A 653 -27.23 16.22 31.84
N GLU A 654 -27.45 14.99 32.27
CA GLU A 654 -27.88 14.67 33.64
C GLU A 654 -26.71 14.58 34.63
N ILE A 655 -25.46 14.52 34.14
CA ILE A 655 -24.24 14.39 34.95
C ILE A 655 -23.21 15.51 34.69
N PRO A 656 -23.59 16.80 34.78
CA PRO A 656 -22.70 17.92 34.45
C PRO A 656 -21.41 17.98 35.28
N GLU A 657 -21.39 17.35 36.46
CA GLU A 657 -20.24 17.23 37.35
C GLU A 657 -19.20 16.19 36.91
N THR A 658 -19.60 15.24 36.07
CA THR A 658 -18.75 14.12 35.62
C THR A 658 -18.14 14.47 34.27
N THR A 659 -16.81 14.35 34.16
CA THR A 659 -16.12 14.50 32.87
C THR A 659 -16.41 13.30 31.99
N VAL A 660 -16.85 13.54 30.76
CA VAL A 660 -17.15 12.48 29.78
C VAL A 660 -16.13 12.51 28.66
N VAL A 661 -15.52 11.36 28.39
CA VAL A 661 -14.49 11.18 27.37
C VAL A 661 -15.04 10.29 26.26
N VAL A 662 -15.49 10.90 25.18
CA VAL A 662 -15.96 10.18 23.98
C VAL A 662 -14.79 9.41 23.38
N ASN A 663 -14.91 8.09 23.32
CA ASN A 663 -13.88 7.24 22.73
C ASN A 663 -13.96 7.28 21.20
N HIS A 664 -12.80 7.14 20.55
CA HIS A 664 -12.68 6.79 19.12
C HIS A 664 -13.42 7.72 18.14
N CYS A 665 -13.37 9.04 18.38
CA CYS A 665 -14.14 10.02 17.62
C CYS A 665 -15.64 9.70 17.54
N GLY A 666 -16.22 8.94 18.47
CA GLY A 666 -17.61 8.49 18.42
C GLY A 666 -17.89 7.33 17.47
N LEU A 667 -16.89 6.50 17.16
CA LEU A 667 -16.99 5.30 16.30
C LEU A 667 -17.81 5.50 15.01
N PRO A 668 -17.42 6.42 14.12
CA PRO A 668 -18.07 6.63 12.83
C PRO A 668 -17.75 5.52 11.81
N LEU A 669 -18.30 4.34 12.05
CA LEU A 669 -18.03 3.12 11.27
C LEU A 669 -18.62 3.15 9.85
N ASP A 670 -19.71 3.88 9.65
CA ASP A 670 -20.29 4.15 8.33
C ASP A 670 -19.80 5.50 7.81
N ARG A 671 -19.02 5.46 6.73
CA ARG A 671 -18.44 6.62 6.05
C ARG A 671 -19.29 7.14 4.90
N GLY A 672 -20.45 6.54 4.64
CA GLY A 672 -21.42 7.04 3.68
C GLY A 672 -22.05 8.37 4.12
N PRO A 673 -22.75 9.09 3.22
CA PRO A 673 -23.37 10.37 3.54
C PRO A 673 -24.31 10.30 4.76
N GLU A 674 -25.22 9.32 4.79
CA GLU A 674 -26.20 9.16 5.88
C GLU A 674 -25.53 8.82 7.21
N GLY A 675 -24.57 7.89 7.21
CA GLY A 675 -23.80 7.53 8.40
C GLY A 675 -23.02 8.71 8.97
N MET A 676 -22.35 9.47 8.10
CA MET A 676 -21.60 10.66 8.50
C MET A 676 -22.49 11.81 8.98
N ASP A 677 -23.71 11.96 8.46
CA ASP A 677 -24.67 12.96 8.94
C ASP A 677 -25.21 12.59 10.32
N LEU A 678 -25.55 11.32 10.55
CA LEU A 678 -25.97 10.82 11.86
C LEU A 678 -24.86 10.96 12.90
N TRP A 679 -23.63 10.59 12.53
CA TRP A 679 -22.45 10.77 13.39
C TRP A 679 -22.23 12.24 13.75
N ARG A 680 -22.28 13.14 12.76
CA ARG A 680 -22.05 14.57 12.97
C ARG A 680 -23.08 15.17 13.92
N ALA A 681 -24.36 14.85 13.74
CA ALA A 681 -25.41 15.31 14.64
C ALA A 681 -25.15 14.88 16.10
N GLY A 682 -24.79 13.60 16.31
CA GLY A 682 -24.46 13.10 17.64
C GLY A 682 -23.21 13.73 18.26
N MET A 683 -22.16 13.94 17.46
CA MET A 683 -20.93 14.60 17.90
C MET A 683 -21.15 16.08 18.25
N GLU A 684 -21.98 16.79 17.49
CA GLU A 684 -22.34 18.19 17.77
C GLU A 684 -23.13 18.31 19.09
N GLU A 685 -24.07 17.39 19.34
CA GLU A 685 -24.79 17.36 20.62
C GLU A 685 -23.86 17.13 21.81
N LEU A 686 -22.91 16.20 21.68
CA LEU A 686 -21.90 15.94 22.70
C LEU A 686 -20.93 17.12 22.88
N ALA A 687 -20.50 17.74 21.79
CA ALA A 687 -19.61 18.89 21.80
C ALA A 687 -20.24 20.13 22.44
N ALA A 688 -21.56 20.27 22.39
CA ALA A 688 -22.31 21.34 23.06
C ALA A 688 -22.27 21.22 24.60
N LEU A 689 -21.89 20.07 25.14
CA LEU A 689 -21.81 19.83 26.58
C LEU A 689 -20.39 20.15 27.10
N PRO A 690 -20.24 21.05 28.09
CA PRO A 690 -18.94 21.58 28.49
C PRO A 690 -18.07 20.55 29.24
N ASN A 691 -18.68 19.54 29.85
CA ASN A 691 -18.01 18.43 30.53
C ASN A 691 -17.56 17.31 29.58
N THR A 692 -17.76 17.46 28.26
CA THR A 692 -17.41 16.44 27.27
C THR A 692 -16.14 16.78 26.49
N VAL A 693 -15.25 15.80 26.41
CA VAL A 693 -14.03 15.78 25.59
C VAL A 693 -14.00 14.54 24.71
N VAL A 694 -13.10 14.47 23.73
CA VAL A 694 -13.04 13.37 22.75
C VAL A 694 -11.62 12.85 22.53
N LYS A 695 -11.48 11.52 22.52
CA LYS A 695 -10.27 10.83 22.08
C LYS A 695 -10.25 10.72 20.55
N VAL A 696 -9.25 11.32 19.94
CA VAL A 696 -8.92 11.19 18.52
C VAL A 696 -8.14 9.88 18.34
N SER A 697 -8.87 8.79 18.08
CA SER A 697 -8.36 7.41 18.10
C SER A 697 -9.23 6.45 17.31
N GLU A 698 -8.76 5.21 17.10
CA GLU A 698 -9.46 4.12 16.40
C GLU A 698 -10.23 4.61 15.17
N LEU A 699 -9.45 5.09 14.19
CA LEU A 699 -9.96 5.56 12.92
C LEU A 699 -10.15 4.39 11.92
N GLY A 700 -9.93 3.15 12.37
CA GLY A 700 -10.14 1.95 11.58
C GLY A 700 -11.61 1.79 11.16
N LEU A 701 -11.79 1.14 10.03
CA LEU A 701 -13.09 0.83 9.45
C LEU A 701 -13.34 -0.67 9.43
N PRO A 702 -14.61 -1.10 9.37
CA PRO A 702 -14.91 -2.51 9.36
C PRO A 702 -14.19 -3.30 8.26
N GLY A 703 -13.75 -4.51 8.59
CA GLY A 703 -13.06 -5.41 7.66
C GLY A 703 -11.58 -5.06 7.41
N ASN A 704 -10.82 -4.78 8.47
CA ASN A 704 -9.38 -4.46 8.45
C ASN A 704 -9.04 -3.26 7.52
N ARG A 705 -9.94 -2.28 7.38
CA ARG A 705 -9.77 -1.17 6.43
C ARG A 705 -9.22 0.08 7.11
N TRP A 706 -8.19 0.69 6.52
CA TRP A 706 -7.69 2.01 6.85
C TRP A 706 -7.82 2.94 5.64
N ASP A 707 -8.64 3.97 5.75
CA ASP A 707 -8.82 5.00 4.73
C ASP A 707 -8.33 6.33 5.30
N ARG A 708 -7.06 6.66 4.98
CA ARG A 708 -6.40 7.85 5.52
C ARG A 708 -7.17 9.13 5.20
N ALA A 709 -7.65 9.31 3.97
CA ALA A 709 -8.32 10.55 3.56
C ALA A 709 -9.65 10.73 4.32
N SER A 710 -10.43 9.66 4.45
CA SER A 710 -11.65 9.65 5.25
C SER A 710 -11.36 9.89 6.74
N ASN A 711 -10.27 9.33 7.25
CA ASN A 711 -9.83 9.49 8.63
C ASN A 711 -9.38 10.93 8.93
N GLU A 712 -8.60 11.55 8.05
CA GLU A 712 -8.21 12.97 8.15
C GLU A 712 -9.44 13.89 8.19
N ARG A 713 -10.48 13.59 7.39
CA ARG A 713 -11.75 14.33 7.42
C ARG A 713 -12.41 14.24 8.79
N VAL A 714 -12.40 13.07 9.40
CA VAL A 714 -13.06 12.81 10.69
C VAL A 714 -12.34 13.49 11.82
N VAL A 715 -11.02 13.47 11.82
CA VAL A 715 -10.19 14.25 12.76
C VAL A 715 -10.53 15.73 12.63
N ARG A 716 -10.56 16.25 11.40
CA ARG A 716 -10.87 17.67 11.13
C ARG A 716 -12.26 18.08 11.62
N GLU A 717 -13.29 17.28 11.33
CA GLU A 717 -14.66 17.55 11.76
C GLU A 717 -14.82 17.42 13.29
N THR A 718 -14.14 16.45 13.90
CA THR A 718 -14.11 16.28 15.37
C THR A 718 -13.49 17.51 16.04
N VAL A 719 -12.32 17.95 15.56
CA VAL A 719 -11.61 19.12 16.11
C VAL A 719 -12.39 20.40 15.84
N ALA A 720 -13.09 20.52 14.71
CA ALA A 720 -13.98 21.65 14.45
C ALA A 720 -15.14 21.73 15.43
N ALA A 721 -15.74 20.60 15.82
CA ALA A 721 -16.83 20.55 16.78
C ALA A 721 -16.37 20.78 18.24
N PHE A 722 -15.30 20.11 18.67
CA PHE A 722 -14.87 20.14 20.07
C PHE A 722 -13.88 21.26 20.38
N GLY A 723 -13.09 21.68 19.41
CA GLY A 723 -11.90 22.50 19.61
C GLY A 723 -10.70 21.68 20.10
N HIS A 724 -9.49 22.17 19.80
CA HIS A 724 -8.22 21.49 20.12
C HIS A 724 -8.07 21.15 21.61
N SER A 725 -8.50 22.04 22.52
CA SER A 725 -8.40 21.86 23.98
C SER A 725 -9.39 20.85 24.57
N ARG A 726 -10.23 20.22 23.74
CA ARG A 726 -11.12 19.12 24.13
C ARG A 726 -10.89 17.86 23.30
N CYS A 727 -9.84 17.83 22.49
CA CYS A 727 -9.42 16.68 21.71
C CYS A 727 -8.15 16.08 22.34
N LEU A 728 -8.11 14.75 22.50
CA LEU A 728 -6.99 14.02 23.09
C LEU A 728 -6.47 13.02 22.07
N PHE A 729 -5.19 13.08 21.72
CA PHE A 729 -4.57 12.00 20.93
C PHE A 729 -4.62 10.69 21.71
N ALA A 730 -4.99 9.62 21.03
CA ALA A 730 -5.06 8.29 21.59
C ALA A 730 -4.76 7.27 20.49
N SER A 731 -3.88 6.31 20.75
CA SER A 731 -3.41 5.39 19.72
C SER A 731 -4.35 4.21 19.50
N ASN A 732 -5.04 3.78 20.57
CA ASN A 732 -5.73 2.51 20.66
C ASN A 732 -4.83 1.28 20.43
N LEU A 733 -3.51 1.39 20.67
CA LEU A 733 -2.61 0.24 20.56
C LEU A 733 -2.96 -0.84 21.60
N PRO A 734 -2.77 -2.13 21.27
CA PRO A 734 -2.39 -2.65 19.96
C PRO A 734 -3.58 -2.87 19.01
N VAL A 735 -4.82 -2.58 19.44
CA VAL A 735 -6.04 -2.77 18.63
C VAL A 735 -5.98 -2.02 17.31
N ALA A 736 -5.46 -0.79 17.30
CA ALA A 736 -5.29 -0.01 16.09
C ALA A 736 -4.41 -0.71 15.03
N THR A 737 -3.54 -1.65 15.42
CA THR A 737 -2.69 -2.39 14.47
C THR A 737 -3.46 -3.34 13.54
N LEU A 738 -4.74 -3.60 13.84
CA LEU A 738 -5.63 -4.38 12.97
C LEU A 738 -5.98 -3.64 11.68
N THR A 739 -5.97 -2.31 11.70
CA THR A 739 -6.33 -1.46 10.56
C THR A 739 -5.18 -0.55 10.16
N ALA A 740 -4.55 0.14 11.11
CA ALA A 740 -3.42 1.01 10.87
C ALA A 740 -2.12 0.21 10.74
N PRO A 741 -1.30 0.45 9.70
CA PRO A 741 -0.06 -0.30 9.47
C PRO A 741 1.02 -0.04 10.52
N THR A 742 1.08 1.16 11.11
CA THR A 742 2.10 1.58 12.08
C THR A 742 1.58 2.69 13.01
N PHE A 743 2.27 2.90 14.14
CA PHE A 743 2.02 4.06 15.00
C PHE A 743 2.27 5.40 14.28
N ASP A 744 3.31 5.46 13.42
CA ASP A 744 3.56 6.60 12.53
C ASP A 744 2.33 6.98 11.73
N GLU A 745 1.65 5.99 11.13
CA GLU A 745 0.47 6.25 10.31
C GLU A 745 -0.68 6.83 11.15
N VAL A 746 -0.86 6.36 12.38
CA VAL A 746 -1.87 6.90 13.32
C VAL A 746 -1.55 8.37 13.62
N VAL A 747 -0.31 8.67 14.03
CA VAL A 747 0.09 10.04 14.39
C VAL A 747 0.04 10.97 13.18
N ASP A 748 0.59 10.54 12.04
CA ASP A 748 0.64 11.33 10.81
C ASP A 748 -0.77 11.61 10.24
N THR A 749 -1.72 10.67 10.40
CA THR A 749 -3.14 10.89 10.04
C THR A 749 -3.79 11.94 10.93
N VAL A 750 -3.53 11.90 12.24
CA VAL A 750 -4.04 12.92 13.17
C VAL A 750 -3.43 14.29 12.87
N LEU A 751 -2.10 14.37 12.67
CA LEU A 751 -1.42 15.60 12.29
C LEU A 751 -1.97 16.19 10.98
N ALA A 752 -2.19 15.36 9.96
CA ALA A 752 -2.76 15.81 8.69
C ALA A 752 -4.22 16.31 8.86
N GLY A 753 -5.02 15.64 9.70
CA GLY A 753 -6.37 16.08 10.05
C GLY A 753 -6.41 17.41 10.81
N LEU A 754 -5.39 17.71 11.60
CA LEU A 754 -5.22 18.99 12.31
C LEU A 754 -4.79 20.15 11.40
N GLY A 755 -4.20 19.85 10.24
CA GLY A 755 -3.81 20.86 9.25
C GLY A 755 -2.76 21.84 9.79
N ASP A 756 -3.02 23.14 9.64
CA ASP A 756 -2.10 24.22 10.03
C ASP A 756 -2.16 24.57 11.54
N ALA A 757 -2.39 23.59 12.40
CA ALA A 757 -2.45 23.78 13.84
C ALA A 757 -1.15 24.39 14.41
N THR A 758 -1.28 25.35 15.33
CA THR A 758 -0.11 25.97 15.97
C THR A 758 0.57 24.99 16.92
N PRO A 759 1.85 25.22 17.30
CA PRO A 759 2.53 24.38 18.29
C PRO A 759 1.76 24.22 19.61
N GLU A 760 1.05 25.26 20.06
CA GLU A 760 0.22 25.22 21.27
C GLU A 760 -1.02 24.35 21.08
N GLN A 761 -1.64 24.40 19.89
CA GLN A 761 -2.78 23.54 19.55
C GLN A 761 -2.36 22.07 19.42
N LEU A 762 -1.18 21.81 18.85
CA LEU A 762 -0.60 20.47 18.80
C LEU A 762 -0.30 19.95 20.22
N ASP A 763 0.28 20.77 21.09
CA ASP A 763 0.51 20.37 22.50
C ASP A 763 -0.82 20.09 23.21
N GLU A 764 -1.86 20.91 23.04
CA GLU A 764 -3.19 20.63 23.63
C GLU A 764 -3.74 19.28 23.17
N VAL A 765 -3.64 18.94 21.89
CA VAL A 765 -4.19 17.67 21.36
C VAL A 765 -3.34 16.48 21.78
N PHE A 766 -2.02 16.55 21.62
CA PHE A 766 -1.13 15.41 21.85
C PHE A 766 -0.74 15.21 23.32
N HIS A 767 -0.93 16.20 24.18
CA HIS A 767 -0.40 16.17 25.54
C HIS A 767 -1.30 16.89 26.57
N GLY A 768 -1.54 18.19 26.41
CA GLY A 768 -2.11 19.07 27.44
C GLY A 768 -3.54 18.71 27.84
N THR A 769 -4.40 18.35 26.89
CA THR A 769 -5.78 17.96 27.18
C THR A 769 -5.84 16.66 27.96
N ALA A 770 -5.07 15.65 27.56
CA ALA A 770 -5.00 14.38 28.28
C ALA A 770 -4.45 14.57 29.70
N ALA A 771 -3.43 15.42 29.86
CA ALA A 771 -2.85 15.70 31.16
C ALA A 771 -3.86 16.32 32.14
N ARG A 772 -4.64 17.29 31.65
CA ARG A 772 -5.71 17.96 32.40
C ARG A 772 -6.87 17.03 32.73
N VAL A 773 -7.37 16.28 31.75
CA VAL A 773 -8.54 15.40 31.89
C VAL A 773 -8.26 14.27 32.88
N TYR A 774 -7.10 13.61 32.78
CA TYR A 774 -6.72 12.51 33.67
C TYR A 774 -5.95 12.94 34.90
N ARG A 775 -5.75 14.24 35.13
CA ARG A 775 -5.11 14.78 36.33
C ARG A 775 -3.73 14.12 36.57
N VAL A 776 -2.92 14.08 35.51
CA VAL A 776 -1.55 13.55 35.56
C VAL A 776 -0.55 14.68 35.62
N GLU A 777 0.38 14.61 36.58
CA GLU A 777 1.50 15.55 36.68
C GLU A 777 2.67 14.98 35.90
N LEU A 778 3.11 15.70 34.86
CA LEU A 778 4.31 15.35 34.12
C LEU A 778 5.50 16.16 34.64
N PRO A 779 6.71 15.58 34.72
CA PRO A 779 7.91 16.34 35.01
C PRO A 779 8.07 17.49 34.00
N ALA A 780 8.47 18.68 34.45
CA ALA A 780 8.79 19.76 33.52
C ALA A 780 9.91 19.31 32.57
N PRO A 781 10.00 19.86 31.35
CA PRO A 781 11.00 19.48 30.34
C PRO A 781 12.45 19.53 30.86
N ASP A 782 12.69 20.29 31.92
CA ASP A 782 14.01 20.58 32.50
C ASP A 782 14.27 19.85 33.84
N GLY A 783 13.40 18.91 34.24
CA GLY A 783 13.55 18.15 35.48
C GLY A 783 13.26 18.92 36.77
N ARG A 784 12.59 20.09 36.71
CA ARG A 784 12.09 20.80 37.90
C ARG A 784 10.64 20.39 38.20
N PRO A 785 10.25 20.21 39.47
CA PRO A 785 8.84 20.03 39.81
C PRO A 785 8.04 21.28 39.42
N ALA A 786 6.83 21.08 38.89
CA ALA A 786 5.92 22.17 38.54
C ALA A 786 5.60 23.00 39.81
N ALA A 787 5.69 24.33 39.68
CA ALA A 787 5.37 25.23 40.78
C ALA A 787 3.89 25.09 41.15
N ARG A 788 3.61 24.76 42.40
CA ARG A 788 2.24 24.77 42.96
C ARG A 788 1.75 26.22 42.97
N GLY A 789 0.71 26.51 42.20
CA GLY A 789 -0.01 27.79 42.17
C GLY A 789 -1.47 27.57 42.47
#